data_AF-A0A257JJQ6-F1
#
_entry.id   AF-A0A257JJQ6-F1
#
_cell.length_a   1.000
_cell.length_b   1.000
_cell.length_c   1.000
_cell.angle_alpha   90.00
_cell.angle_beta   90.00
_cell.angle_gamma   90.00
#
_symmetry.space_group_name_H-M   'P 1'
#
loop_
_entity.id
_entity.type
_entity.pdbx_description
1 polymer ?
#
loop_
_entity_poly.entity_id
_entity_poly.type
_entity_poly.pdbx_seq_one_letter_code
_entity_poly.pdbx_strand_id
1 'polypeptide(L)'
;MASLILSTIGSALFGPVGGTAGALAGSAIDQALITSLTPARIQPSRLSTLKVQGGGEGAAIPIVFGRARVTGQIIWAAQFKEQDKKRTIGGKGGQRVVERFYSISFALGLCRGPIHGLGRVWVNGEAFDLSQVTHRLYLGGEDQEPDPLIEAIEGLDFAPAFRGLAYLVFEDLVVTAFNDRIPNISVEILAPTPAEANRPRLQDLARGVCLIPGAGEFAYATTPVQTIWKPGTAQSENLHVQSARADLCVSLDNLARDLPRVDHVSLVVAWFGTDLRAGQCRIEPRVDQRFKPTHPRLWRVAGFSRADANLVSSVDGRPAYGGTPEDASVIEAITELKSRGHQVTLNPFVMMDVPTGNSLPNPQGGVGQPPYPWRGRITCAFGATTVEAQITAFFGTAMAHQFSLHGQEPIYSGPAEWSYRRFILHQAMLAKAAGGVESFLIGSELVGLTHVRSTVGHFPAVAALKSLATQVRLILGPQVKIGYAADWTEYGGYNPPGSQDLCFPLDPLWADPNIDFIGLDWYPPLTDRRAGDPKPDLAALRAGIEGGEGFDFYYASEADRLAHNRAPITDGAYQEPWVWRVKDIRSFWSQTHFERQAGQRLTTPTPWVPQSKPIRLMELGFPAVDKGANRPSVFPDPKSSEAGLPPFSNGTRDDGEQRLALEASLSYWQANSPISTLDGRPMIALEHIFLWTWDARPFPHFPQLQAVWGDGAHAATGHWLAGRAGGLPVRELLTGIGARAGLTNLTTDGVSGYIEGYV
;
A
#
# COMPACT_ATOMS: atom_id res chain seq x y z
N MET A 1 -38.40 -26.11 8.87
CA MET A 1 -38.19 -26.35 10.32
C MET A 1 -39.35 -25.80 11.15
N ALA A 2 -39.99 -24.69 10.74
CA ALA A 2 -41.13 -24.11 11.46
C ALA A 2 -42.39 -25.00 11.42
N SER A 3 -42.67 -25.70 10.32
CA SER A 3 -43.77 -26.68 10.21
C SER A 3 -43.67 -27.82 11.23
N LEU A 4 -42.48 -28.35 11.50
CA LEU A 4 -42.28 -29.41 12.49
C LEU A 4 -42.54 -28.88 13.92
N ILE A 5 -42.04 -27.69 14.24
CA ILE A 5 -42.15 -27.08 15.58
C ILE A 5 -43.59 -26.61 15.87
N LEU A 6 -44.25 -25.94 14.91
CA LEU A 6 -45.62 -25.45 15.06
C LEU A 6 -46.66 -26.57 14.99
N SER A 7 -46.41 -27.63 14.23
CA SER A 7 -47.26 -28.84 14.28
C SER A 7 -47.13 -29.54 15.62
N THR A 8 -45.93 -29.63 16.23
CA THR A 8 -45.77 -30.20 17.58
C THR A 8 -46.44 -29.37 18.67
N ILE A 9 -46.35 -28.04 18.63
CA ILE A 9 -46.98 -27.15 19.63
C ILE A 9 -48.51 -27.09 19.45
N GLY A 10 -48.99 -27.01 18.20
CA GLY A 10 -50.43 -27.01 17.88
C GLY A 10 -51.12 -28.34 18.22
N SER A 11 -50.42 -29.46 18.04
CA SER A 11 -50.92 -30.79 18.42
C SER A 11 -50.96 -30.99 19.94
N ALA A 12 -49.97 -30.45 20.67
CA ALA A 12 -49.89 -30.55 22.12
C ALA A 12 -50.94 -29.69 22.85
N LEU A 13 -51.37 -28.57 22.27
CA LEU A 13 -52.33 -27.65 22.89
C LEU A 13 -53.79 -27.86 22.44
N PHE A 14 -54.04 -28.31 21.21
CA PHE A 14 -55.39 -28.33 20.62
C PHE A 14 -55.74 -29.62 19.86
N GLY A 15 -54.99 -30.70 20.09
CA GLY A 15 -55.26 -32.01 19.50
C GLY A 15 -55.06 -32.08 17.98
N PRO A 16 -55.53 -33.15 17.30
CA PRO A 16 -55.22 -33.42 15.88
C PRO A 16 -55.60 -32.28 14.92
N VAL A 17 -56.67 -31.55 15.25
CA VAL A 17 -57.15 -30.40 14.46
C VAL A 17 -56.22 -29.18 14.62
N GLY A 18 -55.68 -28.96 15.83
CA GLY A 18 -54.66 -27.95 16.09
C GLY A 18 -53.32 -28.25 15.41
N GLY A 19 -52.96 -29.52 15.30
CA GLY A 19 -51.81 -29.98 14.51
C GLY A 19 -51.96 -29.66 13.03
N THR A 20 -53.16 -29.84 12.46
CA THR A 20 -53.44 -29.49 11.05
C THR A 20 -53.49 -27.98 10.80
N ALA A 21 -54.03 -27.19 11.75
CA ALA A 21 -54.02 -25.72 11.63
C ALA A 21 -52.59 -25.15 11.77
N GLY A 22 -51.80 -25.68 12.70
CA GLY A 22 -50.38 -25.35 12.86
C GLY A 22 -49.51 -25.78 11.68
N ALA A 23 -49.85 -26.89 11.01
CA ALA A 23 -49.21 -27.31 9.77
C ALA A 23 -49.57 -26.41 8.58
N LEU A 24 -50.83 -25.93 8.48
CA LEU A 24 -51.24 -24.99 7.43
C LEU A 24 -50.61 -23.61 7.61
N ALA A 25 -50.61 -23.05 8.83
CA ALA A 25 -49.92 -21.79 9.13
C ALA A 25 -48.39 -21.91 8.99
N GLY A 26 -47.82 -23.03 9.46
CA GLY A 26 -46.41 -23.35 9.27
C GLY A 26 -46.03 -23.54 7.80
N SER A 27 -46.93 -24.09 6.97
CA SER A 27 -46.71 -24.23 5.52
C SER A 27 -46.82 -22.90 4.77
N ALA A 28 -47.65 -21.96 5.23
CA ALA A 28 -47.74 -20.62 4.66
C ALA A 28 -46.50 -19.78 5.02
N ILE A 29 -45.95 -19.94 6.22
CA ILE A 29 -44.70 -19.30 6.65
C ILE A 29 -43.49 -19.96 5.98
N ASP A 30 -43.43 -21.29 5.94
CA ASP A 30 -42.38 -22.01 5.21
C ASP A 30 -42.48 -21.69 3.68
N GLN A 31 -43.68 -21.51 3.10
CA GLN A 31 -43.83 -21.04 1.71
C GLN A 31 -43.45 -19.58 1.55
N ALA A 32 -43.80 -18.67 2.47
CA ALA A 32 -43.40 -17.27 2.39
C ALA A 32 -41.88 -17.11 2.56
N LEU A 33 -41.26 -17.95 3.40
CA LEU A 33 -39.80 -18.03 3.57
C LEU A 33 -39.14 -18.70 2.35
N ILE A 34 -39.71 -19.75 1.78
CA ILE A 34 -39.23 -20.37 0.55
C ILE A 34 -39.40 -19.41 -0.63
N THR A 35 -40.47 -18.62 -0.70
CA THR A 35 -40.72 -17.63 -1.77
C THR A 35 -39.88 -16.35 -1.59
N SER A 36 -39.49 -16.01 -0.36
CA SER A 36 -38.52 -14.94 -0.08
C SER A 36 -37.05 -15.39 -0.18
N LEU A 37 -36.78 -16.70 -0.08
CA LEU A 37 -35.46 -17.32 -0.26
C LEU A 37 -35.26 -17.99 -1.63
N THR A 38 -36.30 -18.15 -2.45
CA THR A 38 -36.16 -18.55 -3.85
C THR A 38 -36.12 -17.29 -4.70
N PRO A 39 -34.99 -17.00 -5.36
CA PRO A 39 -34.96 -16.00 -6.40
C PRO A 39 -36.05 -16.33 -7.43
N ALA A 40 -36.72 -15.33 -7.99
CA ALA A 40 -37.35 -15.49 -9.29
C ALA A 40 -36.34 -16.23 -10.19
N ARG A 41 -36.76 -17.31 -10.86
CA ARG A 41 -35.92 -17.98 -11.88
C ARG A 41 -35.74 -17.03 -13.07
N ILE A 42 -34.95 -15.97 -12.86
CA ILE A 42 -34.11 -15.40 -13.88
C ILE A 42 -33.09 -16.51 -14.12
N GLN A 43 -33.07 -17.04 -15.34
CA GLN A 43 -32.01 -17.94 -15.76
C GLN A 43 -30.68 -17.30 -15.33
N PRO A 44 -29.89 -17.90 -14.43
CA PRO A 44 -28.56 -17.39 -14.16
C PRO A 44 -27.83 -17.32 -15.50
N SER A 45 -27.12 -16.22 -15.75
CA SER A 45 -26.25 -16.12 -16.92
C SER A 45 -25.44 -17.41 -16.99
N ARG A 46 -25.66 -18.22 -18.04
CA ARG A 46 -24.86 -19.41 -18.25
C ARG A 46 -23.41 -18.93 -18.25
N LEU A 47 -22.55 -19.52 -17.42
CA LEU A 47 -21.11 -19.40 -17.57
C LEU A 47 -20.81 -19.75 -19.03
N SER A 48 -20.53 -18.73 -19.83
CA SER A 48 -20.33 -18.91 -21.26
C SER A 48 -18.98 -19.57 -21.43
N THR A 49 -18.99 -20.89 -21.61
CA THR A 49 -17.91 -21.62 -22.28
C THR A 49 -17.52 -20.86 -23.54
N LEU A 50 -16.23 -20.53 -23.67
CA LEU A 50 -15.57 -19.90 -24.82
C LEU A 50 -16.44 -18.88 -25.57
N LYS A 51 -16.44 -17.61 -25.14
CA LYS A 51 -16.99 -16.52 -25.97
C LYS A 51 -16.17 -16.43 -27.26
N VAL A 52 -16.78 -16.82 -28.37
CA VAL A 52 -16.19 -16.69 -29.70
C VAL A 52 -16.47 -15.28 -30.19
N GLN A 53 -15.42 -14.57 -30.60
CA GLN A 53 -15.56 -13.28 -31.27
C GLN A 53 -16.44 -13.45 -32.52
N GLY A 54 -17.59 -12.79 -32.52
CA GLY A 54 -18.53 -12.78 -33.64
C GLY A 54 -18.42 -11.48 -34.45
N GLY A 55 -18.92 -11.51 -35.69
CA GLY A 55 -19.15 -10.32 -36.54
C GLY A 55 -20.63 -10.12 -36.89
N GLY A 56 -21.54 -10.78 -36.18
CA GLY A 56 -22.98 -10.71 -36.44
C GLY A 56 -23.64 -9.52 -35.75
N GLU A 57 -24.63 -8.92 -36.39
CA GLU A 57 -25.48 -7.89 -35.80
C GLU A 57 -26.41 -8.49 -34.73
N GLY A 58 -26.74 -7.70 -33.68
CA GLY A 58 -27.70 -8.09 -32.63
C GLY A 58 -27.10 -8.56 -31.30
N ALA A 59 -25.78 -8.60 -31.17
CA ALA A 59 -25.13 -8.83 -29.88
C ALA A 59 -25.25 -7.61 -28.96
N ALA A 60 -25.45 -7.84 -27.66
CA ALA A 60 -25.56 -6.77 -26.67
C ALA A 60 -24.19 -6.16 -26.36
N ILE A 61 -24.15 -4.82 -26.15
CA ILE A 61 -22.96 -4.11 -25.70
C ILE A 61 -22.72 -4.43 -24.22
N PRO A 62 -21.58 -5.04 -23.84
CA PRO A 62 -21.27 -5.34 -22.45
C PRO A 62 -21.18 -4.06 -21.60
N ILE A 63 -21.59 -4.13 -20.33
CA ILE A 63 -21.37 -3.07 -19.34
C ILE A 63 -20.41 -3.62 -18.30
N VAL A 64 -19.26 -3.00 -18.15
CA VAL A 64 -18.25 -3.47 -17.19
C VAL A 64 -18.23 -2.54 -15.98
N PHE A 65 -18.16 -3.13 -14.79
CA PHE A 65 -17.82 -2.44 -13.55
C PHE A 65 -16.54 -3.05 -12.97
N GLY A 66 -15.57 -2.21 -12.60
CA GLY A 66 -14.27 -2.70 -12.13
C GLY A 66 -13.45 -3.39 -13.22
N ARG A 67 -12.77 -4.48 -12.88
CA ARG A 67 -11.87 -5.22 -13.77
C ARG A 67 -12.50 -6.52 -14.26
N ALA A 68 -12.68 -6.67 -15.57
CA ALA A 68 -13.23 -7.90 -16.13
C ALA A 68 -12.77 -8.19 -17.56
N ARG A 69 -12.64 -9.48 -17.91
CA ARG A 69 -12.29 -9.91 -19.27
C ARG A 69 -13.51 -9.91 -20.18
N VAL A 70 -13.41 -9.22 -21.30
CA VAL A 70 -14.42 -9.16 -22.35
C VAL A 70 -13.82 -9.67 -23.66
N THR A 71 -14.62 -10.37 -24.47
CA THR A 71 -14.25 -10.74 -25.83
C THR A 71 -14.75 -9.67 -26.76
N GLY A 72 -13.85 -9.10 -27.57
CA GLY A 72 -14.20 -8.02 -28.49
C GLY A 72 -15.13 -8.51 -29.59
N GLN A 73 -15.84 -7.57 -30.21
CA GLN A 73 -16.69 -7.81 -31.36
C GLN A 73 -16.24 -6.93 -32.52
N ILE A 74 -16.15 -7.49 -33.73
CA ILE A 74 -15.75 -6.70 -34.90
C ILE A 74 -16.87 -5.70 -35.22
N ILE A 75 -16.53 -4.41 -35.21
CA ILE A 75 -17.45 -3.30 -35.53
C ILE A 75 -17.09 -2.60 -36.84
N TRP A 76 -15.86 -2.79 -37.31
CA TRP A 76 -15.37 -2.32 -38.61
C TRP A 76 -14.19 -3.20 -39.05
N ALA A 77 -14.04 -3.46 -40.35
CA ALA A 77 -12.89 -4.15 -40.91
C ALA A 77 -12.63 -3.69 -42.35
N ALA A 78 -11.37 -3.41 -42.67
CA ALA A 78 -10.92 -3.13 -44.02
C ALA A 78 -10.78 -4.41 -44.86
N GLN A 79 -10.43 -4.26 -46.13
CA GLN A 79 -10.04 -5.38 -46.98
C GLN A 79 -8.67 -5.94 -46.58
N PHE A 80 -8.46 -7.25 -46.77
CA PHE A 80 -7.15 -7.87 -46.60
C PHE A 80 -6.14 -7.28 -47.59
N LYS A 81 -4.95 -6.95 -47.11
CA LYS A 81 -3.79 -6.58 -47.94
C LYS A 81 -2.90 -7.81 -48.14
N GLU A 82 -2.57 -8.10 -49.39
CA GLU A 82 -1.65 -9.18 -49.77
C GLU A 82 -0.25 -8.61 -50.04
N GLN A 83 0.78 -9.19 -49.43
CA GLN A 83 2.17 -8.82 -49.64
C GLN A 83 3.03 -10.04 -50.01
N ASP A 84 3.75 -9.95 -51.13
CA ASP A 84 4.65 -10.99 -51.61
C ASP A 84 6.12 -10.63 -51.29
N LYS A 85 6.79 -11.44 -50.46
CA LYS A 85 8.23 -11.35 -50.20
C LYS A 85 8.97 -12.39 -51.03
N LYS A 86 9.74 -11.92 -52.02
CA LYS A 86 10.54 -12.79 -52.89
C LYS A 86 11.90 -13.04 -52.26
N ARG A 87 12.19 -14.29 -51.89
CA ARG A 87 13.50 -14.75 -51.43
C ARG A 87 14.14 -15.64 -52.48
N THR A 88 15.43 -15.43 -52.75
CA THR A 88 16.21 -16.35 -53.60
C THR A 88 17.02 -17.26 -52.68
N ILE A 89 16.82 -18.58 -52.79
CA ILE A 89 17.55 -19.58 -52.00
C ILE A 89 18.62 -20.21 -52.89
N GLY A 90 19.88 -20.13 -52.45
CA GLY A 90 21.06 -20.50 -53.24
C GLY A 90 21.60 -19.33 -54.07
N GLY A 91 22.90 -19.35 -54.41
CA GLY A 91 23.61 -18.28 -55.14
C GLY A 91 23.07 -17.99 -56.55
N LYS A 92 23.83 -17.29 -57.41
CA LYS A 92 23.38 -16.89 -58.77
C LYS A 92 22.79 -18.09 -59.54
N GLY A 93 21.45 -18.14 -59.64
CA GLY A 93 20.65 -19.24 -60.23
C GLY A 93 19.67 -19.95 -59.28
N GLY A 94 19.66 -19.60 -57.99
CA GLY A 94 18.84 -20.24 -56.95
C GLY A 94 17.32 -20.09 -57.12
N GLN A 95 16.58 -21.03 -56.56
CA GLN A 95 15.11 -21.07 -56.63
C GLN A 95 14.52 -19.82 -55.97
N ARG A 96 13.63 -19.12 -56.69
CA ARG A 96 12.83 -18.02 -56.15
C ARG A 96 11.67 -18.61 -55.35
N VAL A 97 11.68 -18.38 -54.04
CA VAL A 97 10.57 -18.66 -53.14
C VAL A 97 9.80 -17.35 -52.94
N VAL A 98 8.50 -17.39 -53.20
CA VAL A 98 7.58 -16.28 -52.90
C VAL A 98 6.88 -16.64 -51.60
N GLU A 99 7.19 -15.91 -50.53
CA GLU A 99 6.46 -15.99 -49.27
C GLU A 99 5.36 -14.94 -49.30
N ARG A 100 4.11 -15.36 -49.13
CA ARG A 100 2.94 -14.49 -49.14
C ARG A 100 2.49 -14.22 -47.72
N PHE A 101 2.23 -12.95 -47.41
CA PHE A 101 1.74 -12.51 -46.11
C PHE A 101 0.45 -11.72 -46.29
N TYR A 102 -0.47 -11.88 -45.35
CA TYR A 102 -1.74 -11.19 -45.30
C TYR A 102 -1.78 -10.28 -44.08
N SER A 103 -2.24 -9.04 -44.27
CA SER A 103 -2.54 -8.13 -43.16
C SER A 103 -3.94 -7.55 -43.28
N ILE A 104 -4.49 -7.10 -42.16
CA ILE A 104 -5.82 -6.48 -42.11
C ILE A 104 -5.90 -5.42 -41.02
N SER A 105 -6.60 -4.34 -41.31
CA SER A 105 -6.99 -3.33 -40.32
C SER A 105 -8.44 -3.55 -39.91
N PHE A 106 -8.73 -3.49 -38.62
CA PHE A 106 -10.08 -3.72 -38.09
C PHE A 106 -10.25 -3.06 -36.71
N ALA A 107 -11.51 -2.84 -36.31
CA ALA A 107 -11.88 -2.28 -35.02
C ALA A 107 -12.71 -3.29 -34.22
N LEU A 108 -12.39 -3.42 -32.93
CA LEU A 108 -13.08 -4.25 -31.97
C LEU A 108 -13.85 -3.39 -30.97
N GLY A 109 -15.18 -3.46 -30.99
CA GLY A 109 -16.03 -2.98 -29.91
C GLY A 109 -15.84 -3.84 -28.66
N LEU A 110 -15.62 -3.20 -27.51
CA LEU A 110 -15.29 -3.89 -26.26
C LEU A 110 -16.48 -3.85 -25.28
N CYS A 111 -16.85 -2.66 -24.84
CA CYS A 111 -17.92 -2.44 -23.88
C CYS A 111 -18.39 -0.99 -23.92
N ARG A 112 -19.46 -0.69 -23.21
CA ARG A 112 -19.88 0.69 -22.97
C ARG A 112 -18.79 1.46 -22.23
N GLY A 113 -18.48 2.67 -22.69
CA GLY A 113 -17.54 3.59 -22.04
C GLY A 113 -18.22 4.61 -21.11
N PRO A 114 -17.42 5.52 -20.51
CA PRO A 114 -15.96 5.57 -20.59
C PRO A 114 -15.28 4.47 -19.73
N ILE A 115 -14.16 3.92 -20.20
CA ILE A 115 -13.28 3.03 -19.43
C ILE A 115 -12.00 3.76 -19.02
N HIS A 116 -11.30 3.28 -17.97
CA HIS A 116 -9.98 3.79 -17.60
C HIS A 116 -8.88 3.27 -18.53
N GLY A 117 -9.05 2.09 -19.12
CA GLY A 117 -8.08 1.52 -20.05
C GLY A 117 -8.16 0.00 -20.14
N LEU A 118 -7.10 -0.60 -20.66
CA LEU A 118 -6.96 -2.04 -20.83
C LEU A 118 -5.93 -2.62 -19.86
N GLY A 119 -6.21 -3.81 -19.34
CA GLY A 119 -5.25 -4.68 -18.67
C GLY A 119 -4.59 -5.63 -19.67
N ARG A 120 -4.56 -6.93 -19.33
CA ARG A 120 -4.00 -7.97 -20.20
C ARG A 120 -4.84 -8.18 -21.47
N VAL A 121 -4.15 -8.51 -22.55
CA VAL A 121 -4.76 -8.88 -23.84
C VAL A 121 -4.39 -10.32 -24.15
N TRP A 122 -5.35 -11.04 -24.73
CA TRP A 122 -5.13 -12.40 -25.20
C TRP A 122 -5.61 -12.56 -26.63
N VAL A 123 -4.79 -13.21 -27.44
CA VAL A 123 -5.05 -13.56 -28.83
C VAL A 123 -5.11 -15.09 -28.92
N ASN A 124 -6.24 -15.63 -29.37
CA ASN A 124 -6.55 -17.07 -29.38
C ASN A 124 -6.34 -17.77 -28.03
N GLY A 125 -6.51 -17.02 -26.93
CA GLY A 125 -6.36 -17.52 -25.55
C GLY A 125 -4.95 -17.36 -24.98
N GLU A 126 -3.95 -17.05 -25.79
CA GLU A 126 -2.57 -16.81 -25.36
C GLU A 126 -2.34 -15.34 -25.06
N ALA A 127 -1.51 -15.05 -24.06
CA ALA A 127 -1.20 -13.67 -23.69
C ALA A 127 -0.46 -12.96 -24.83
N PHE A 128 -0.86 -11.73 -25.14
CA PHE A 128 -0.39 -10.98 -26.30
C PHE A 128 0.06 -9.58 -25.90
N ASP A 129 1.26 -9.19 -26.33
CA ASP A 129 1.81 -7.85 -26.08
C ASP A 129 1.38 -6.89 -27.20
N LEU A 130 0.50 -5.95 -26.84
CA LEU A 130 0.02 -4.92 -27.76
C LEU A 130 1.14 -4.00 -28.28
N SER A 131 2.30 -3.93 -27.61
CA SER A 131 3.43 -3.11 -28.08
C SER A 131 4.02 -3.61 -29.41
N GLN A 132 3.75 -4.87 -29.76
CA GLN A 132 4.23 -5.50 -30.99
C GLN A 132 3.41 -5.14 -32.23
N VAL A 133 2.29 -4.41 -32.05
CA VAL A 133 1.36 -4.08 -33.14
C VAL A 133 0.92 -2.63 -33.05
N THR A 134 0.65 -2.03 -34.21
CA THR A 134 0.04 -0.71 -34.29
C THR A 134 -1.43 -0.81 -33.88
N HIS A 135 -1.78 -0.16 -32.78
CA HIS A 135 -3.14 -0.13 -32.28
C HIS A 135 -3.50 1.25 -31.72
N ARG A 136 -4.81 1.54 -31.66
CA ARG A 136 -5.36 2.75 -31.03
C ARG A 136 -6.54 2.37 -30.15
N LEU A 137 -6.47 2.75 -28.88
CA LEU A 137 -7.55 2.55 -27.92
C LEU A 137 -8.41 3.81 -27.83
N TYR A 138 -9.71 3.61 -27.94
CA TYR A 138 -10.73 4.62 -27.69
C TYR A 138 -11.47 4.26 -26.40
N LEU A 139 -11.50 5.19 -25.44
CA LEU A 139 -12.03 4.94 -24.11
C LEU A 139 -13.57 4.94 -24.06
N GLY A 140 -14.25 5.36 -25.14
CA GLY A 140 -15.70 5.40 -25.20
C GLY A 140 -16.33 6.62 -24.53
N GLY A 141 -15.67 7.78 -24.64
CA GLY A 141 -16.28 9.06 -24.31
C GLY A 141 -17.39 9.44 -25.30
N GLU A 142 -18.30 10.32 -24.88
CA GLU A 142 -19.35 10.87 -25.76
C GLU A 142 -18.79 11.94 -26.72
N ASP A 143 -17.61 12.47 -26.40
CA ASP A 143 -16.87 13.49 -27.14
C ASP A 143 -15.78 12.92 -28.04
N GLN A 144 -15.66 11.58 -28.14
CA GLN A 144 -14.63 10.99 -28.99
C GLN A 144 -14.92 11.23 -30.48
N GLU A 145 -13.85 11.43 -31.23
CA GLU A 145 -13.86 11.64 -32.68
C GLU A 145 -13.60 10.33 -33.44
N PRO A 146 -13.93 10.27 -34.76
CA PRO A 146 -13.62 9.12 -35.61
C PRO A 146 -12.14 8.73 -35.59
N ASP A 147 -11.87 7.44 -35.79
CA ASP A 147 -10.48 6.97 -35.93
C ASP A 147 -9.88 7.43 -37.26
N PRO A 148 -8.65 8.01 -37.27
CA PRO A 148 -8.05 8.54 -38.50
C PRO A 148 -7.84 7.51 -39.62
N LEU A 149 -7.62 6.23 -39.30
CA LEU A 149 -7.48 5.17 -40.30
C LEU A 149 -8.84 4.79 -40.88
N ILE A 150 -9.86 4.68 -40.03
CA ILE A 150 -11.24 4.45 -40.47
C ILE A 150 -11.68 5.62 -41.35
N GLU A 151 -11.41 6.86 -40.93
CA GLU A 151 -11.70 8.07 -41.70
C GLU A 151 -10.96 8.14 -43.03
N ALA A 152 -9.68 7.76 -43.07
CA ALA A 152 -8.91 7.72 -44.31
C ALA A 152 -9.46 6.70 -45.33
N ILE A 153 -10.10 5.62 -44.86
CA ILE A 153 -10.62 4.55 -45.72
C ILE A 153 -12.08 4.82 -46.13
N GLU A 154 -12.94 5.20 -45.18
CA GLU A 154 -14.37 5.39 -45.41
C GLU A 154 -14.72 6.83 -45.86
N GLY A 155 -13.87 7.80 -45.53
CA GLY A 155 -14.07 9.23 -45.77
C GLY A 155 -14.67 9.98 -44.59
N LEU A 156 -14.38 11.29 -44.51
CA LEU A 156 -14.78 12.22 -43.44
C LEU A 156 -16.28 12.16 -43.08
N ASP A 157 -17.15 12.04 -44.08
CA ASP A 157 -18.61 12.07 -43.86
C ASP A 157 -19.21 10.72 -43.44
N PHE A 158 -18.43 9.63 -43.52
CA PHE A 158 -18.93 8.26 -43.31
C PHE A 158 -18.26 7.53 -42.14
N ALA A 159 -17.16 8.07 -41.60
CA ALA A 159 -16.41 7.46 -40.52
C ALA A 159 -17.17 7.55 -39.18
N PRO A 160 -17.53 6.40 -38.56
CA PRO A 160 -18.21 6.42 -37.27
C PRO A 160 -17.24 6.80 -36.14
N ALA A 161 -17.68 7.69 -35.26
CA ALA A 161 -16.98 8.02 -34.01
C ALA A 161 -17.23 7.00 -32.88
N PHE A 162 -18.21 6.10 -33.06
CA PHE A 162 -18.63 5.09 -32.06
C PHE A 162 -18.82 5.64 -30.63
N ARG A 163 -19.32 6.88 -30.47
CA ARG A 163 -19.47 7.57 -29.18
C ARG A 163 -20.17 6.71 -28.12
N GLY A 164 -19.65 6.75 -26.90
CA GLY A 164 -20.15 5.93 -25.78
C GLY A 164 -19.73 4.44 -25.82
N LEU A 165 -18.99 3.99 -26.85
CA LEU A 165 -18.43 2.64 -26.96
C LEU A 165 -16.90 2.71 -26.84
N ALA A 166 -16.33 1.94 -25.93
CA ALA A 166 -14.89 1.71 -25.89
C ALA A 166 -14.52 0.68 -26.97
N TYR A 167 -13.53 1.00 -27.80
CA TYR A 167 -13.11 0.14 -28.91
C TYR A 167 -11.61 0.20 -29.16
N LEU A 168 -11.07 -0.85 -29.78
CA LEU A 168 -9.66 -1.01 -30.09
C LEU A 168 -9.48 -1.19 -31.59
N VAL A 169 -8.74 -0.29 -32.23
CA VAL A 169 -8.38 -0.37 -33.65
C VAL A 169 -7.02 -1.04 -33.78
N PHE A 170 -6.91 -2.04 -34.67
CA PHE A 170 -5.65 -2.62 -35.13
C PHE A 170 -5.39 -2.13 -36.55
N GLU A 171 -4.15 -1.70 -36.81
CA GLU A 171 -3.71 -1.26 -38.12
C GLU A 171 -2.72 -2.27 -38.71
N ASP A 172 -3.05 -2.79 -39.90
CA ASP A 172 -2.23 -3.73 -40.66
C ASP A 172 -1.71 -4.93 -39.84
N LEU A 173 -2.57 -5.51 -38.99
CA LEU A 173 -2.24 -6.70 -38.23
C LEU A 173 -1.91 -7.86 -39.18
N VAL A 174 -0.70 -8.40 -39.09
CA VAL A 174 -0.27 -9.56 -39.89
C VAL A 174 -0.99 -10.82 -39.39
N VAL A 175 -1.82 -11.41 -40.25
CA VAL A 175 -2.67 -12.56 -39.89
C VAL A 175 -2.15 -13.91 -40.37
N THR A 176 -1.02 -13.94 -41.07
CA THR A 176 -0.44 -15.20 -41.56
C THR A 176 0.01 -16.12 -40.43
N ALA A 177 0.41 -15.57 -39.29
CA ALA A 177 0.64 -16.35 -38.07
C ALA A 177 -0.66 -16.90 -37.42
N PHE A 178 -1.83 -16.43 -37.88
CA PHE A 178 -3.15 -16.79 -37.36
C PHE A 178 -3.99 -17.55 -38.41
N ASN A 179 -3.34 -18.30 -39.29
CA ASN A 179 -3.97 -19.04 -40.39
C ASN A 179 -4.81 -18.15 -41.31
N ASP A 180 -4.30 -16.95 -41.61
CA ASP A 180 -4.89 -15.95 -42.51
C ASP A 180 -6.31 -15.52 -42.11
N ARG A 181 -6.56 -15.45 -40.80
CA ARG A 181 -7.85 -15.02 -40.21
C ARG A 181 -7.62 -14.02 -39.11
N ILE A 182 -8.62 -13.16 -38.87
CA ILE A 182 -8.65 -12.32 -37.68
C ILE A 182 -8.72 -13.27 -36.46
N PRO A 183 -7.75 -13.22 -35.54
CA PRO A 183 -7.75 -14.09 -34.38
C PRO A 183 -8.82 -13.67 -33.37
N ASN A 184 -9.18 -14.56 -32.44
CA ASN A 184 -10.07 -14.21 -31.33
C ASN A 184 -9.31 -13.37 -30.31
N ILE A 185 -9.73 -12.13 -30.11
CA ILE A 185 -9.11 -11.18 -29.19
C ILE A 185 -10.03 -10.94 -28.01
N SER A 186 -9.49 -11.16 -26.81
CA SER A 186 -10.15 -10.82 -25.56
C SER A 186 -9.25 -9.93 -24.74
N VAL A 187 -9.87 -9.01 -24.02
CA VAL A 187 -9.18 -7.93 -23.33
C VAL A 187 -9.74 -7.80 -21.93
N GLU A 188 -8.84 -7.60 -20.98
CA GLU A 188 -9.20 -7.20 -19.63
C GLU A 188 -9.54 -5.72 -19.62
N ILE A 189 -10.79 -5.39 -19.36
CA ILE A 189 -11.28 -4.02 -19.28
C ILE A 189 -11.08 -3.51 -17.85
N LEU A 190 -10.63 -2.26 -17.74
CA LEU A 190 -10.52 -1.53 -16.50
C LEU A 190 -11.57 -0.42 -16.53
N ALA A 191 -12.73 -0.66 -15.92
CA ALA A 191 -13.86 0.27 -15.93
C ALA A 191 -14.05 0.97 -14.57
N PRO A 192 -14.66 2.17 -14.54
CA PRO A 192 -15.03 2.84 -13.30
C PRO A 192 -15.92 1.97 -12.40
N THR A 193 -15.76 2.12 -11.08
CA THR A 193 -16.73 1.59 -10.11
C THR A 193 -17.84 2.62 -9.85
N PRO A 194 -19.10 2.21 -9.64
CA PRO A 194 -20.17 3.13 -9.29
C PRO A 194 -19.89 3.82 -7.95
N ALA A 195 -20.24 5.10 -7.83
CA ALA A 195 -20.19 5.81 -6.56
C ALA A 195 -21.58 5.83 -5.91
N GLU A 196 -21.64 5.61 -4.60
CA GLU A 196 -22.84 5.85 -3.81
C GLU A 196 -22.93 7.33 -3.43
N ALA A 197 -24.06 7.97 -3.74
CA ALA A 197 -24.28 9.36 -3.36
C ALA A 197 -24.22 9.49 -1.83
N ASN A 198 -23.32 10.35 -1.32
CA ASN A 198 -23.09 10.65 0.10
C ASN A 198 -22.30 9.61 0.92
N ARG A 199 -21.59 8.68 0.28
CA ARG A 199 -20.65 7.78 0.99
C ARG A 199 -19.19 8.15 0.67
N PRO A 200 -18.29 8.23 1.67
CA PRO A 200 -16.87 8.37 1.40
C PRO A 200 -16.37 7.19 0.59
N ARG A 201 -15.50 7.46 -0.39
CA ARG A 201 -14.92 6.48 -1.28
C ARG A 201 -13.40 6.60 -1.23
N LEU A 202 -12.70 5.49 -1.04
CA LEU A 202 -11.24 5.50 -0.85
C LEU A 202 -10.51 6.24 -1.99
N GLN A 203 -10.91 6.02 -3.24
CA GLN A 203 -10.31 6.66 -4.43
C GLN A 203 -10.48 8.18 -4.48
N ASP A 204 -11.49 8.71 -3.79
CA ASP A 204 -11.78 10.15 -3.71
C ASP A 204 -11.15 10.82 -2.48
N LEU A 205 -10.71 10.03 -1.51
CA LEU A 205 -10.14 10.51 -0.25
C LEU A 205 -8.63 10.35 -0.15
N ALA A 206 -8.07 9.28 -0.71
CA ALA A 206 -6.64 8.99 -0.61
C ALA A 206 -5.82 10.04 -1.38
N ARG A 207 -4.85 10.62 -0.69
CA ARG A 207 -3.91 11.63 -1.23
C ARG A 207 -2.45 11.23 -1.10
N GLY A 208 -2.12 10.44 -0.08
CA GLY A 208 -0.77 9.93 0.17
C GLY A 208 -0.71 8.40 0.18
N VAL A 209 0.38 7.81 -0.30
CA VAL A 209 0.72 6.38 -0.11
C VAL A 209 2.18 6.19 0.30
N CYS A 210 2.45 5.15 1.09
CA CYS A 210 3.82 4.66 1.28
C CYS A 210 4.17 3.74 0.10
N LEU A 211 5.29 4.03 -0.56
CA LEU A 211 5.82 3.21 -1.65
C LEU A 211 6.92 2.30 -1.11
N ILE A 212 6.64 0.99 -1.15
CA ILE A 212 7.54 -0.09 -0.73
C ILE A 212 8.00 -0.91 -1.96
N PRO A 213 8.89 -1.92 -1.88
CA PRO A 213 9.22 -2.77 -0.72
C PRO A 213 10.21 -2.16 0.28
N GLY A 214 10.90 -1.06 -0.05
CA GLY A 214 12.00 -0.51 0.76
C GLY A 214 13.30 -1.31 0.68
N ALA A 215 13.20 -2.61 0.45
CA ALA A 215 14.30 -3.54 0.18
C ALA A 215 14.08 -4.29 -1.14
N GLY A 216 15.08 -4.21 -2.02
CA GLY A 216 15.10 -4.77 -3.37
C GLY A 216 16.11 -4.00 -4.22
N GLU A 217 17.23 -4.64 -4.56
CA GLU A 217 18.42 -3.99 -5.13
C GLU A 217 18.13 -3.09 -6.34
N PHE A 218 17.19 -3.48 -7.20
CA PHE A 218 16.78 -2.72 -8.40
C PHE A 218 15.27 -2.44 -8.45
N ALA A 219 14.56 -2.63 -7.33
CA ALA A 219 13.09 -2.53 -7.28
C ALA A 219 12.55 -1.13 -7.66
N TYR A 220 13.38 -0.10 -7.48
CA TYR A 220 13.06 1.30 -7.78
C TYR A 220 13.62 1.81 -9.10
N ALA A 221 14.32 0.98 -9.87
CA ALA A 221 14.88 1.40 -11.15
C ALA A 221 13.75 1.51 -12.19
N THR A 222 13.78 2.61 -12.96
CA THR A 222 12.96 2.77 -14.17
C THR A 222 13.68 2.20 -15.39
N THR A 223 14.99 2.01 -15.28
CA THR A 223 15.81 1.27 -16.25
C THR A 223 15.62 -0.25 -16.07
N PRO A 224 15.32 -1.01 -17.14
CA PRO A 224 15.32 -2.47 -17.08
C PRO A 224 16.69 -3.04 -16.72
N VAL A 225 16.71 -3.92 -15.71
CA VAL A 225 17.89 -4.63 -15.23
C VAL A 225 17.65 -6.13 -15.37
N GLN A 226 18.64 -6.83 -15.88
CA GLN A 226 18.62 -8.29 -16.05
C GLN A 226 19.91 -8.90 -15.51
N THR A 227 19.85 -10.17 -15.12
CA THR A 227 21.03 -11.00 -14.85
C THR A 227 21.38 -11.84 -16.07
N ILE A 228 22.68 -11.87 -16.42
CA ILE A 228 23.20 -12.65 -17.54
C ILE A 228 24.15 -13.71 -16.98
N TRP A 229 23.62 -14.91 -16.74
CA TRP A 229 24.40 -16.01 -16.16
C TRP A 229 25.27 -16.72 -17.19
N LYS A 230 24.77 -16.84 -18.42
CA LYS A 230 25.46 -17.44 -19.57
C LYS A 230 25.07 -16.68 -20.84
N PRO A 231 25.90 -16.67 -21.89
CA PRO A 231 25.53 -16.09 -23.17
C PRO A 231 24.18 -16.65 -23.66
N GLY A 232 23.24 -15.76 -23.97
CA GLY A 232 21.89 -16.12 -24.44
C GLY A 232 20.87 -16.47 -23.34
N THR A 233 21.23 -16.45 -22.06
CA THR A 233 20.30 -16.65 -20.94
C THR A 233 20.28 -15.42 -20.04
N ALA A 234 19.21 -14.64 -20.16
CA ALA A 234 18.94 -13.47 -19.32
C ALA A 234 17.71 -13.71 -18.44
N GLN A 235 17.73 -13.23 -17.20
CA GLN A 235 16.60 -13.23 -16.29
C GLN A 235 16.35 -11.79 -15.80
N SER A 236 15.10 -11.33 -15.82
CA SER A 236 14.76 -9.97 -15.37
C SER A 236 14.86 -9.82 -13.85
N GLU A 237 15.39 -8.69 -13.39
CA GLU A 237 15.37 -8.29 -11.97
C GLU A 237 14.19 -7.36 -11.65
N ASN A 238 13.76 -6.53 -12.60
CA ASN A 238 12.69 -5.54 -12.43
C ASN A 238 11.80 -5.38 -13.68
N LEU A 239 11.65 -6.44 -14.49
CA LEU A 239 10.81 -6.46 -15.69
C LEU A 239 10.04 -7.78 -15.72
N HIS A 240 8.94 -7.82 -14.98
CA HIS A 240 8.08 -9.01 -14.86
C HIS A 240 6.77 -8.88 -15.63
N VAL A 241 6.47 -7.69 -16.13
CA VAL A 241 5.31 -7.41 -16.98
C VAL A 241 5.67 -7.63 -18.45
N GLN A 242 4.71 -8.10 -19.25
CA GLN A 242 4.89 -8.37 -20.68
C GLN A 242 5.13 -7.12 -21.56
N SER A 243 5.23 -5.91 -20.98
CA SER A 243 5.23 -4.63 -21.69
C SER A 243 6.62 -4.00 -21.90
N ALA A 244 7.71 -4.75 -21.76
CA ALA A 244 9.10 -4.26 -21.82
C ALA A 244 9.42 -3.05 -20.89
N ARG A 245 8.55 -2.75 -19.93
CA ARG A 245 8.66 -1.62 -19.00
C ARG A 245 9.06 -2.11 -17.61
N ALA A 246 9.83 -1.29 -16.90
CA ALA A 246 10.23 -1.59 -15.53
C ALA A 246 9.01 -1.67 -14.59
N ASP A 247 9.12 -2.55 -13.61
CA ASP A 247 8.07 -2.90 -12.65
C ASP A 247 7.51 -1.66 -11.93
N LEU A 248 8.39 -0.75 -11.47
CA LEU A 248 7.99 0.50 -10.82
C LEU A 248 7.06 1.34 -11.72
N CYS A 249 7.42 1.53 -12.98
CA CYS A 249 6.63 2.34 -13.90
C CYS A 249 5.22 1.77 -14.10
N VAL A 250 5.09 0.44 -14.18
CA VAL A 250 3.79 -0.22 -14.30
C VAL A 250 3.01 -0.14 -12.99
N SER A 251 3.68 -0.23 -11.84
CA SER A 251 3.02 -0.06 -10.55
C SER A 251 2.49 1.36 -10.34
N LEU A 252 3.22 2.38 -10.79
CA LEU A 252 2.75 3.77 -10.74
C LEU A 252 1.58 4.03 -11.69
N ASP A 253 1.50 3.35 -12.83
CA ASP A 253 0.30 3.39 -13.68
C ASP A 253 -0.90 2.74 -12.98
N ASN A 254 -0.68 1.63 -12.27
CA ASN A 254 -1.72 1.01 -11.44
C ASN A 254 -2.17 1.97 -10.32
N LEU A 255 -1.25 2.72 -9.70
CA LEU A 255 -1.56 3.70 -8.64
C LEU A 255 -2.45 4.81 -9.19
N ALA A 256 -2.04 5.42 -10.31
CA ALA A 256 -2.79 6.50 -10.96
C ALA A 256 -4.21 6.05 -11.36
N ARG A 257 -4.38 4.78 -11.74
CA ARG A 257 -5.69 4.21 -12.04
C ARG A 257 -6.54 3.98 -10.79
N ASP A 258 -5.97 3.30 -9.78
CA ASP A 258 -6.73 2.79 -8.65
C ASP A 258 -6.98 3.85 -7.58
N LEU A 259 -6.08 4.84 -7.44
CA LEU A 259 -6.16 5.95 -6.50
C LEU A 259 -5.79 7.28 -7.21
N PRO A 260 -6.65 7.78 -8.12
CA PRO A 260 -6.32 8.87 -9.03
C PRO A 260 -6.06 10.23 -8.38
N ARG A 261 -6.42 10.40 -7.10
CA ARG A 261 -6.16 11.63 -6.34
C ARG A 261 -4.86 11.61 -5.56
N VAL A 262 -4.11 10.51 -5.59
CA VAL A 262 -2.82 10.42 -4.92
C VAL A 262 -1.81 11.31 -5.62
N ASP A 263 -1.35 12.32 -4.89
CA ASP A 263 -0.36 13.29 -5.31
C ASP A 263 0.84 13.35 -4.36
N HIS A 264 0.82 12.61 -3.24
CA HIS A 264 1.94 12.49 -2.29
C HIS A 264 2.42 11.04 -2.17
N VAL A 265 3.73 10.84 -2.22
CA VAL A 265 4.33 9.50 -2.10
C VAL A 265 5.48 9.51 -1.08
N SER A 266 5.37 8.66 -0.05
CA SER A 266 6.44 8.39 0.91
C SER A 266 7.28 7.23 0.41
N LEU A 267 8.44 7.51 -0.19
CA LEU A 267 9.35 6.50 -0.74
C LEU A 267 10.19 5.89 0.38
N VAL A 268 9.91 4.64 0.73
CA VAL A 268 10.63 3.89 1.76
C VAL A 268 11.95 3.40 1.18
N VAL A 269 13.08 3.66 1.84
CA VAL A 269 14.41 3.18 1.41
C VAL A 269 15.16 2.60 2.61
N ALA A 270 15.40 1.29 2.58
CA ALA A 270 15.87 0.57 3.76
C ALA A 270 17.38 0.25 3.74
N TRP A 271 18.02 0.49 4.88
CA TRP A 271 19.29 -0.15 5.28
C TRP A 271 19.04 -1.13 6.43
N PHE A 272 20.04 -1.95 6.77
CA PHE A 272 19.87 -3.05 7.71
C PHE A 272 20.54 -2.79 9.05
N GLY A 273 19.75 -2.92 10.11
CA GLY A 273 20.20 -2.93 11.50
C GLY A 273 20.69 -4.32 11.90
N THR A 274 21.82 -4.38 12.62
CA THR A 274 22.51 -5.66 12.89
C THR A 274 22.36 -6.22 14.31
N ASP A 275 21.91 -5.39 15.25
CA ASP A 275 21.85 -5.73 16.68
C ASP A 275 20.81 -4.85 17.39
N LEU A 276 20.12 -5.36 18.41
CA LEU A 276 19.18 -4.58 19.22
C LEU A 276 19.86 -3.70 20.29
N ARG A 277 21.15 -3.91 20.57
CA ARG A 277 21.90 -3.11 21.54
C ARG A 277 22.43 -1.86 20.82
N ALA A 278 21.97 -0.68 21.22
CA ALA A 278 22.30 0.59 20.59
C ALA A 278 23.83 0.76 20.37
N GLY A 279 24.63 0.47 21.40
CA GLY A 279 26.09 0.61 21.31
C GLY A 279 26.81 -0.40 20.41
N GLN A 280 26.13 -1.42 19.88
CA GLN A 280 26.68 -2.47 19.00
C GLN A 280 25.97 -2.52 17.64
N CYS A 281 24.80 -1.93 17.54
CA CYS A 281 24.00 -1.90 16.32
C CYS A 281 24.72 -1.07 15.26
N ARG A 282 24.91 -1.69 14.09
CA ARG A 282 25.35 -1.00 12.87
C ARG A 282 24.16 -0.87 11.94
N ILE A 283 24.12 0.22 11.17
CA ILE A 283 23.17 0.44 10.09
C ILE A 283 23.97 0.44 8.78
N GLU A 284 23.81 -0.63 8.00
CA GLU A 284 24.66 -0.87 6.82
C GLU A 284 23.83 -1.35 5.60
N PRO A 285 24.25 -1.01 4.36
CA PRO A 285 23.65 -1.56 3.17
C PRO A 285 24.03 -3.04 3.01
N ARG A 286 23.11 -3.85 2.50
CA ARG A 286 23.33 -5.28 2.26
C ARG A 286 22.84 -5.72 0.89
N VAL A 287 23.35 -6.85 0.42
CA VAL A 287 22.98 -7.48 -0.86
C VAL A 287 22.28 -8.82 -0.62
N ASP A 288 21.41 -9.23 -1.53
CA ASP A 288 20.68 -10.49 -1.41
C ASP A 288 21.51 -11.73 -1.78
N GLN A 289 22.49 -11.55 -2.67
CA GLN A 289 23.35 -12.60 -3.19
C GLN A 289 24.78 -12.10 -3.40
N ARG A 290 25.75 -12.98 -3.19
CA ARG A 290 27.19 -12.63 -3.29
C ARG A 290 27.63 -12.39 -4.72
N PHE A 291 27.10 -13.18 -5.65
CA PHE A 291 27.39 -13.08 -7.07
C PHE A 291 26.07 -12.99 -7.83
N LYS A 292 25.87 -11.87 -8.53
CA LYS A 292 24.70 -11.60 -9.35
C LYS A 292 25.14 -10.76 -10.57
N PRO A 293 25.28 -11.35 -11.77
CA PRO A 293 25.87 -10.68 -12.93
C PRO A 293 24.83 -9.79 -13.64
N THR A 294 24.60 -8.60 -13.08
CA THR A 294 23.57 -7.67 -13.55
C THR A 294 24.04 -6.82 -14.73
N HIS A 295 23.11 -6.48 -15.63
CA HIS A 295 23.32 -5.63 -16.81
C HIS A 295 22.07 -4.76 -17.07
N PRO A 296 22.23 -3.50 -17.54
CA PRO A 296 23.49 -2.78 -17.76
C PRO A 296 24.10 -2.22 -16.47
N ARG A 297 23.39 -2.33 -15.34
CA ARG A 297 23.80 -1.74 -14.07
C ARG A 297 24.50 -2.73 -13.16
N LEU A 298 25.45 -2.22 -12.38
CA LEU A 298 26.05 -2.92 -11.25
C LEU A 298 25.55 -2.27 -9.97
N TRP A 299 25.17 -3.09 -8.98
CA TRP A 299 24.74 -2.59 -7.69
C TRP A 299 25.85 -1.79 -6.99
N ARG A 300 25.54 -0.56 -6.57
CA ARG A 300 26.39 0.29 -5.73
C ARG A 300 25.54 1.12 -4.78
N VAL A 301 25.98 1.20 -3.52
CA VAL A 301 25.35 2.02 -2.47
C VAL A 301 26.43 2.63 -1.58
N ALA A 302 26.37 3.94 -1.35
CA ALA A 302 27.29 4.66 -0.46
C ALA A 302 28.77 4.40 -0.76
N GLY A 303 29.11 4.29 -2.06
CA GLY A 303 30.44 3.99 -2.56
C GLY A 303 30.83 2.50 -2.55
N PHE A 304 30.03 1.62 -1.96
CA PHE A 304 30.30 0.18 -1.86
C PHE A 304 29.86 -0.56 -3.12
N SER A 305 30.65 -1.57 -3.51
CA SER A 305 30.26 -2.54 -4.52
C SER A 305 29.60 -3.76 -3.87
N ARG A 306 28.95 -4.61 -4.67
CA ARG A 306 28.39 -5.89 -4.20
C ARG A 306 29.46 -6.76 -3.50
N ALA A 307 30.71 -6.72 -3.97
CA ALA A 307 31.78 -7.53 -3.40
C ALA A 307 32.08 -7.14 -1.94
N ASP A 308 31.93 -5.85 -1.61
CA ASP A 308 32.27 -5.28 -0.31
C ASP A 308 31.09 -5.28 0.68
N ALA A 309 29.86 -5.42 0.19
CA ALA A 309 28.65 -5.39 1.00
C ALA A 309 28.40 -6.72 1.75
N ASN A 310 27.79 -6.67 2.93
CA ASN A 310 27.36 -7.88 3.63
C ASN A 310 26.12 -8.51 2.97
N LEU A 311 25.95 -9.83 3.12
CA LEU A 311 24.70 -10.47 2.73
C LEU A 311 23.63 -10.18 3.77
N VAL A 312 22.39 -10.03 3.32
CA VAL A 312 21.24 -10.24 4.20
C VAL A 312 21.25 -11.68 4.71
N SER A 313 20.70 -11.92 5.90
CA SER A 313 20.55 -13.28 6.42
C SER A 313 19.61 -14.13 5.54
N SER A 314 19.55 -15.44 5.79
CA SER A 314 18.73 -16.37 5.02
C SER A 314 17.64 -17.02 5.86
N VAL A 315 16.46 -17.24 5.24
CA VAL A 315 15.37 -18.07 5.77
C VAL A 315 15.06 -19.14 4.72
N ASP A 316 15.04 -20.40 5.13
CA ASP A 316 14.74 -21.56 4.25
C ASP A 316 15.56 -21.59 2.95
N GLY A 317 16.85 -21.24 3.05
CA GLY A 317 17.77 -21.22 1.90
C GLY A 317 17.58 -20.05 0.92
N ARG A 318 16.67 -19.12 1.22
CA ARG A 318 16.44 -17.89 0.46
C ARG A 318 16.91 -16.66 1.26
N PRO A 319 17.27 -15.55 0.61
CA PRO A 319 17.50 -14.28 1.31
C PRO A 319 16.27 -13.89 2.14
N ALA A 320 16.49 -13.48 3.39
CA ALA A 320 15.42 -13.07 4.31
C ALA A 320 14.77 -11.76 3.85
N TYR A 321 15.53 -10.88 3.21
CA TYR A 321 15.08 -9.62 2.62
C TYR A 321 15.61 -9.49 1.19
N GLY A 322 15.04 -8.57 0.41
CA GLY A 322 15.77 -8.01 -0.74
C GLY A 322 17.00 -7.24 -0.27
N GLY A 323 18.01 -7.06 -1.13
CA GLY A 323 19.14 -6.17 -0.81
C GLY A 323 18.73 -4.69 -0.77
N THR A 324 19.57 -3.83 -0.22
CA THR A 324 19.36 -2.38 -0.21
C THR A 324 19.19 -1.86 -1.65
N PRO A 325 18.17 -1.03 -1.95
CA PRO A 325 18.03 -0.42 -3.28
C PRO A 325 19.30 0.32 -3.69
N GLU A 326 19.74 0.17 -4.94
CA GLU A 326 20.92 0.90 -5.43
C GLU A 326 20.64 2.41 -5.42
N ASP A 327 21.68 3.21 -5.16
CA ASP A 327 21.57 4.68 -5.06
C ASP A 327 20.93 5.30 -6.31
N ALA A 328 21.34 4.88 -7.50
CA ALA A 328 20.81 5.42 -8.74
C ALA A 328 19.36 4.98 -9.03
N SER A 329 18.92 3.82 -8.51
CA SER A 329 17.51 3.41 -8.59
C SER A 329 16.62 4.28 -7.72
N VAL A 330 17.11 4.70 -6.54
CA VAL A 330 16.39 5.65 -5.67
C VAL A 330 16.25 7.00 -6.37
N ILE A 331 17.31 7.49 -7.01
CA ILE A 331 17.29 8.75 -7.77
C ILE A 331 16.33 8.67 -8.97
N GLU A 332 16.32 7.55 -9.69
CA GLU A 332 15.35 7.29 -10.77
C GLU A 332 13.91 7.32 -10.26
N ALA A 333 13.61 6.63 -9.15
CA ALA A 333 12.27 6.64 -8.58
C ALA A 333 11.79 8.03 -8.14
N ILE A 334 12.65 8.81 -7.47
CA ILE A 334 12.30 10.20 -7.10
C ILE A 334 12.02 11.03 -8.36
N THR A 335 12.84 10.86 -9.40
CA THR A 335 12.69 11.61 -10.65
C THR A 335 11.41 11.22 -11.39
N GLU A 336 11.08 9.93 -11.45
CA GLU A 336 9.86 9.40 -12.07
C GLU A 336 8.58 9.80 -11.32
N LEU A 337 8.62 9.79 -9.98
CA LEU A 337 7.51 10.27 -9.17
C LEU A 337 7.24 11.76 -9.45
N LYS A 338 8.29 12.58 -9.49
CA LYS A 338 8.19 14.02 -9.78
C LYS A 338 7.73 14.28 -11.22
N SER A 339 8.18 13.49 -12.21
CA SER A 339 7.76 13.64 -13.61
C SER A 339 6.25 13.40 -13.80
N ARG A 340 5.65 12.59 -12.92
CA ARG A 340 4.21 12.32 -12.84
C ARG A 340 3.43 13.31 -11.97
N GLY A 341 4.11 14.31 -11.40
CA GLY A 341 3.49 15.35 -10.58
C GLY A 341 3.35 15.02 -9.09
N HIS A 342 3.94 13.92 -8.60
CA HIS A 342 3.89 13.60 -7.18
C HIS A 342 4.86 14.44 -6.33
N GLN A 343 4.41 14.84 -5.15
CA GLN A 343 5.25 15.33 -4.06
C GLN A 343 5.89 14.14 -3.34
N VAL A 344 7.22 14.13 -3.26
CA VAL A 344 7.96 12.99 -2.70
C VAL A 344 8.39 13.30 -1.27
N THR A 345 8.05 12.42 -0.34
CA THR A 345 8.73 12.29 0.95
C THR A 345 9.77 11.17 0.84
N LEU A 346 11.04 11.44 1.10
CA LEU A 346 12.02 10.37 1.27
C LEU A 346 11.97 9.85 2.71
N ASN A 347 11.72 8.55 2.87
CA ASN A 347 11.58 7.86 4.15
C ASN A 347 12.72 6.84 4.33
N PRO A 348 13.87 7.26 4.90
CA PRO A 348 14.92 6.35 5.36
C PRO A 348 14.38 5.36 6.41
N PHE A 349 14.51 4.07 6.14
CA PHE A 349 13.95 3.01 6.96
C PHE A 349 15.02 2.04 7.47
N VAL A 350 14.85 1.49 8.67
CA VAL A 350 15.75 0.47 9.23
C VAL A 350 15.02 -0.86 9.31
N MET A 351 15.50 -1.85 8.56
CA MET A 351 15.05 -3.24 8.69
C MET A 351 16.04 -4.01 9.57
N MET A 352 15.57 -4.68 10.63
CA MET A 352 16.46 -5.45 11.49
C MET A 352 16.74 -6.82 10.90
N ASP A 353 18.01 -7.09 10.59
CA ASP A 353 18.45 -8.37 10.04
C ASP A 353 19.18 -9.20 11.10
N VAL A 354 18.38 -9.69 12.06
CA VAL A 354 18.79 -10.56 13.16
C VAL A 354 18.16 -11.93 12.95
N PRO A 355 18.91 -12.95 12.50
CA PRO A 355 18.31 -14.24 12.14
C PRO A 355 17.90 -15.06 13.36
N THR A 356 16.98 -16.00 13.14
CA THR A 356 16.60 -17.01 14.15
C THR A 356 17.83 -17.82 14.60
N GLY A 357 17.92 -18.10 15.90
CA GLY A 357 19.02 -18.87 16.47
C GLY A 357 20.36 -18.12 16.56
N ASN A 358 20.36 -16.78 16.43
CA ASN A 358 21.55 -15.96 16.63
C ASN A 358 22.10 -16.10 18.07
N SER A 359 23.41 -15.85 18.23
CA SER A 359 24.10 -15.87 19.52
C SER A 359 24.38 -14.46 20.06
N LEU A 360 23.65 -13.44 19.60
CA LEU A 360 23.87 -12.07 20.04
C LEU A 360 23.42 -11.91 21.50
N PRO A 361 24.18 -11.21 22.36
CA PRO A 361 23.68 -10.86 23.69
C PRO A 361 22.39 -10.05 23.60
N ASN A 362 21.40 -10.43 24.39
CA ASN A 362 20.10 -9.78 24.39
C ASN A 362 20.14 -8.51 25.27
N PRO A 363 19.66 -7.33 24.80
CA PRO A 363 19.66 -6.12 25.62
C PRO A 363 18.86 -6.25 26.92
N GLN A 364 17.85 -7.14 26.96
CA GLN A 364 17.06 -7.45 28.15
C GLN A 364 17.68 -8.56 29.03
N GLY A 365 18.86 -9.08 28.66
CA GLY A 365 19.58 -10.13 29.39
C GLY A 365 19.53 -11.50 28.70
N GLY A 366 20.60 -12.28 28.86
CA GLY A 366 20.76 -13.60 28.23
C GLY A 366 21.40 -13.55 26.83
N VAL A 367 21.29 -14.67 26.11
CA VAL A 367 21.84 -14.87 24.75
C VAL A 367 20.70 -15.19 23.79
N GLY A 368 20.77 -14.63 22.59
CA GLY A 368 19.75 -14.75 21.56
C GLY A 368 18.82 -13.55 21.56
N GLN A 369 18.91 -12.73 20.51
CA GLN A 369 17.96 -11.65 20.26
C GLN A 369 16.74 -12.19 19.50
N PRO A 370 15.55 -11.59 19.68
CA PRO A 370 14.37 -11.94 18.89
C PRO A 370 14.66 -11.86 17.37
N PRO A 371 14.14 -12.80 16.57
CA PRO A 371 14.40 -12.83 15.13
C PRO A 371 13.64 -11.73 14.39
N TYR A 372 14.31 -11.08 13.43
CA TYR A 372 13.77 -10.03 12.56
C TYR A 372 12.85 -9.04 13.30
N PRO A 373 13.33 -8.43 14.40
CA PRO A 373 12.51 -7.61 15.28
C PRO A 373 12.17 -6.27 14.63
N TRP A 374 11.18 -5.59 15.16
CA TRP A 374 10.92 -4.20 14.79
C TRP A 374 12.05 -3.28 15.27
N ARG A 375 12.38 -2.24 14.49
CA ARG A 375 13.44 -1.26 14.80
C ARG A 375 13.23 -0.51 16.12
N GLY A 376 11.97 -0.34 16.55
CA GLY A 376 11.64 0.23 17.85
C GLY A 376 12.12 -0.60 19.05
N ARG A 377 12.62 -1.82 18.83
CA ARG A 377 13.26 -2.66 19.85
C ARG A 377 14.74 -2.34 20.10
N ILE A 378 15.39 -1.52 19.24
CA ILE A 378 16.77 -1.10 19.49
C ILE A 378 16.80 -0.27 20.78
N THR A 379 17.63 -0.63 21.74
CA THR A 379 17.72 0.01 23.05
C THR A 379 19.10 -0.09 23.69
N CYS A 380 19.33 0.62 24.79
CA CYS A 380 20.59 0.51 25.53
C CYS A 380 20.65 -0.79 26.32
N ALA A 381 21.76 -1.52 26.22
CA ALA A 381 22.02 -2.72 27.00
C ALA A 381 22.40 -2.35 28.45
N PHE A 382 22.02 -3.20 29.40
CA PHE A 382 22.41 -3.04 30.80
C PHE A 382 23.92 -3.27 31.02
N GLY A 383 24.53 -2.48 31.91
CA GLY A 383 25.82 -2.78 32.55
C GLY A 383 27.10 -2.67 31.70
N ALA A 384 27.02 -2.44 30.39
CA ALA A 384 28.20 -2.44 29.52
C ALA A 384 28.94 -1.08 29.46
N THR A 385 28.20 0.02 29.30
CA THR A 385 28.68 1.41 29.26
C THR A 385 27.53 2.35 29.62
N THR A 386 27.79 3.65 29.84
CA THR A 386 26.73 4.64 30.07
C THR A 386 25.74 4.72 28.90
N VAL A 387 24.51 5.13 29.19
CA VAL A 387 23.47 5.36 28.17
C VAL A 387 23.98 6.32 27.09
N GLU A 388 24.60 7.44 27.47
CA GLU A 388 25.18 8.41 26.55
C GLU A 388 26.19 7.80 25.60
N ALA A 389 27.07 6.93 26.09
CA ALA A 389 28.08 6.29 25.26
C ALA A 389 27.43 5.36 24.22
N GLN A 390 26.41 4.60 24.62
CA GLN A 390 25.70 3.68 23.72
C GLN A 390 24.91 4.44 22.64
N ILE A 391 24.19 5.50 23.03
CA ILE A 391 23.47 6.37 22.09
C ILE A 391 24.46 7.08 21.14
N THR A 392 25.57 7.57 21.67
CA THR A 392 26.63 8.21 20.85
C THR A 392 27.20 7.23 19.82
N ALA A 393 27.46 5.99 20.21
CA ALA A 393 27.94 4.94 19.31
C ALA A 393 26.92 4.59 18.21
N PHE A 394 25.63 4.50 18.56
CA PHE A 394 24.56 4.25 17.59
C PHE A 394 24.45 5.36 16.53
N PHE A 395 24.37 6.61 17.00
CA PHE A 395 24.22 7.76 16.10
C PHE A 395 25.51 8.05 15.31
N GLY A 396 26.67 7.79 15.89
CA GLY A 396 27.97 8.03 15.26
C GLY A 396 28.33 9.50 15.10
N THR A 397 29.37 9.74 14.30
CA THR A 397 30.07 11.04 14.21
C THR A 397 30.07 11.66 12.83
N ALA A 398 29.42 11.03 11.84
CA ALA A 398 29.29 11.58 10.50
C ALA A 398 28.74 13.03 10.51
N MET A 399 29.19 13.90 9.61
CA MET A 399 28.75 15.30 9.53
C MET A 399 28.47 15.70 8.09
N ALA A 400 27.59 16.69 7.90
CA ALA A 400 27.15 17.14 6.58
C ALA A 400 28.30 17.50 5.64
N HIS A 401 29.35 18.16 6.13
CA HIS A 401 30.51 18.57 5.32
C HIS A 401 31.37 17.39 4.82
N GLN A 402 31.16 16.18 5.34
CA GLN A 402 31.84 14.96 4.90
C GLN A 402 31.14 14.30 3.71
N PHE A 403 30.01 14.87 3.27
CA PHE A 403 29.26 14.41 2.13
C PHE A 403 29.35 15.41 0.99
N SER A 404 29.59 14.92 -0.22
CA SER A 404 29.56 15.70 -1.46
C SER A 404 28.92 14.89 -2.59
N LEU A 405 28.64 15.54 -3.72
CA LEU A 405 28.15 14.88 -4.93
C LEU A 405 29.22 14.97 -6.02
N HIS A 406 29.46 13.85 -6.72
CA HIS A 406 30.14 13.84 -8.00
C HIS A 406 29.12 13.45 -9.08
N GLY A 407 28.62 14.46 -9.81
CA GLY A 407 27.40 14.29 -10.60
C GLY A 407 26.22 13.97 -9.69
N GLN A 408 25.63 12.79 -9.86
CA GLN A 408 24.55 12.28 -9.00
C GLN A 408 25.04 11.28 -7.94
N GLU A 409 26.32 10.91 -7.93
CA GLU A 409 26.89 9.93 -6.99
C GLU A 409 27.24 10.59 -5.65
N PRO A 410 26.67 10.14 -4.51
CA PRO A 410 27.11 10.58 -3.19
C PRO A 410 28.51 10.06 -2.86
N ILE A 411 29.36 10.97 -2.40
CA ILE A 411 30.71 10.67 -1.89
C ILE A 411 30.73 10.96 -0.39
N TYR A 412 31.27 10.01 0.37
CA TYR A 412 31.49 10.14 1.80
C TYR A 412 32.99 10.06 2.12
N SER A 413 33.50 11.05 2.86
CA SER A 413 34.91 11.17 3.26
C SER A 413 35.10 11.21 4.77
N GLY A 414 34.09 10.83 5.55
CA GLY A 414 34.16 10.81 7.01
C GLY A 414 34.73 9.52 7.60
N PRO A 415 34.61 9.33 8.92
CA PRO A 415 35.08 8.11 9.61
C PRO A 415 34.51 6.82 9.01
N ALA A 416 35.27 5.73 9.07
CA ALA A 416 34.82 4.41 8.67
C ALA A 416 33.82 3.81 9.70
N GLU A 417 32.59 4.33 9.71
CA GLU A 417 31.51 3.93 10.62
C GLU A 417 30.26 3.48 9.85
N TRP A 418 29.46 2.60 10.45
CA TRP A 418 28.13 2.21 9.97
C TRP A 418 27.08 2.67 10.98
N SER A 419 26.99 3.99 11.11
CA SER A 419 26.17 4.67 12.11
C SER A 419 24.83 5.11 11.52
N TYR A 420 23.87 5.38 12.41
CA TYR A 420 22.58 5.91 12.02
C TYR A 420 22.70 7.28 11.32
N ARG A 421 23.60 8.16 11.77
CA ARG A 421 23.81 9.46 11.13
C ARG A 421 24.41 9.34 9.73
N ARG A 422 25.35 8.41 9.50
CA ARG A 422 25.89 8.17 8.16
C ARG A 422 24.80 7.71 7.20
N PHE A 423 23.94 6.80 7.65
CA PHE A 423 22.78 6.34 6.88
C PHE A 423 21.86 7.50 6.48
N ILE A 424 21.39 8.29 7.45
CA ILE A 424 20.43 9.37 7.18
C ILE A 424 21.04 10.46 6.29
N LEU A 425 22.30 10.86 6.52
CA LEU A 425 22.94 11.88 5.69
C LEU A 425 23.22 11.38 4.27
N HIS A 426 23.52 10.08 4.08
CA HIS A 426 23.61 9.48 2.74
C HIS A 426 22.27 9.58 1.99
N GLN A 427 21.16 9.25 2.64
CA GLN A 427 19.82 9.38 2.05
C GLN A 427 19.47 10.85 1.71
N ALA A 428 19.88 11.81 2.55
CA ALA A 428 19.73 13.23 2.25
C ALA A 428 20.51 13.63 0.99
N MET A 429 21.67 13.04 0.74
CA MET A 429 22.42 13.26 -0.50
C MET A 429 21.72 12.67 -1.73
N LEU A 430 21.04 11.53 -1.61
CA LEU A 430 20.22 10.97 -2.70
C LEU A 430 19.05 11.89 -3.06
N ALA A 431 18.33 12.42 -2.06
CA ALA A 431 17.30 13.42 -2.27
C ALA A 431 17.86 14.67 -2.98
N LYS A 432 19.04 15.15 -2.57
CA LYS A 432 19.73 16.27 -3.22
C LYS A 432 20.12 15.95 -4.66
N ALA A 433 20.66 14.76 -4.92
CA ALA A 433 21.07 14.31 -6.26
C ALA A 433 19.90 14.17 -7.24
N ALA A 434 18.70 13.84 -6.75
CA ALA A 434 17.46 13.82 -7.52
C ALA A 434 16.81 15.21 -7.74
N GLY A 435 17.53 16.28 -7.40
CA GLY A 435 17.04 17.66 -7.52
C GLY A 435 16.02 18.05 -6.44
N GLY A 436 16.13 17.46 -5.25
CA GLY A 436 15.28 17.74 -4.09
C GLY A 436 14.00 16.90 -4.02
N VAL A 437 13.40 16.90 -2.83
CA VAL A 437 12.14 16.24 -2.45
C VAL A 437 11.26 17.25 -1.69
N GLU A 438 9.96 17.00 -1.53
CA GLU A 438 9.10 17.87 -0.71
C GLU A 438 9.43 17.71 0.77
N SER A 439 9.57 16.45 1.23
CA SER A 439 9.90 16.14 2.61
C SER A 439 10.99 15.08 2.76
N PHE A 440 11.62 15.10 3.93
CA PHE A 440 12.63 14.14 4.34
C PHE A 440 12.44 13.75 5.80
N LEU A 441 12.39 12.44 6.08
CA LEU A 441 12.34 11.93 7.45
C LEU A 441 13.74 11.67 8.00
N ILE A 442 14.02 12.17 9.22
CA ILE A 442 15.28 11.87 9.93
C ILE A 442 15.24 10.52 10.67
N GLY A 443 14.08 9.87 10.67
CA GLY A 443 13.87 8.59 11.29
C GLY A 443 12.40 8.27 11.51
N SER A 444 12.17 7.03 11.91
CA SER A 444 10.85 6.54 12.24
C SER A 444 10.91 5.46 13.33
N GLU A 445 9.95 5.49 14.25
CA GLU A 445 9.68 4.46 15.27
C GLU A 445 10.90 3.98 16.08
N LEU A 446 11.75 4.89 16.56
CA LEU A 446 12.91 4.57 17.40
C LEU A 446 12.56 4.55 18.90
N VAL A 447 11.37 4.05 19.25
CA VAL A 447 10.77 4.10 20.60
C VAL A 447 11.73 3.63 21.69
N GLY A 448 12.40 2.49 21.46
CA GLY A 448 13.37 1.92 22.38
C GLY A 448 14.63 2.76 22.61
N LEU A 449 14.89 3.78 21.79
CA LEU A 449 15.94 4.77 21.96
C LEU A 449 15.41 6.08 22.53
N THR A 450 14.29 6.58 22.02
CA THR A 450 13.72 7.88 22.42
C THR A 450 13.15 7.87 23.84
N HIS A 451 12.74 6.70 24.34
CA HIS A 451 12.29 6.51 25.74
C HIS A 451 13.41 6.23 26.74
N VAL A 452 14.67 6.07 26.29
CA VAL A 452 15.80 5.82 27.18
C VAL A 452 16.29 7.13 27.78
N ARG A 453 16.21 7.20 29.11
CA ARG A 453 16.74 8.31 29.92
C ARG A 453 18.11 7.97 30.48
N SER A 454 19.02 8.94 30.51
CA SER A 454 20.29 8.77 31.23
C SER A 454 20.25 9.35 32.64
N THR A 455 19.52 10.45 32.82
CA THR A 455 19.15 11.04 34.11
C THR A 455 17.72 11.58 34.02
N VAL A 456 17.15 12.01 35.15
CA VAL A 456 15.79 12.59 35.19
C VAL A 456 15.73 13.78 34.23
N GLY A 457 14.76 13.77 33.31
CA GLY A 457 14.54 14.83 32.31
C GLY A 457 15.51 14.85 31.13
N HIS A 458 16.41 13.86 30.99
CA HIS A 458 17.40 13.83 29.91
C HIS A 458 17.29 12.58 29.04
N PHE A 459 16.98 12.79 27.76
CA PHE A 459 16.78 11.76 26.72
C PHE A 459 17.84 11.92 25.60
N PRO A 460 19.00 11.23 25.69
CA PRO A 460 20.12 11.48 24.78
C PRO A 460 19.82 11.22 23.30
N ALA A 461 18.96 10.26 22.98
CA ALA A 461 18.57 9.96 21.59
C ALA A 461 17.82 11.14 20.96
N VAL A 462 16.98 11.82 21.72
CA VAL A 462 16.24 13.01 21.24
C VAL A 462 17.21 14.17 20.97
N ALA A 463 18.20 14.39 21.84
CA ALA A 463 19.25 15.36 21.60
C ALA A 463 20.06 15.03 20.33
N ALA A 464 20.36 13.75 20.10
CA ALA A 464 21.04 13.28 18.89
C ALA A 464 20.20 13.46 17.62
N LEU A 465 18.88 13.25 17.68
CA LEU A 465 17.93 13.52 16.58
C LEU A 465 17.86 15.01 16.24
N LYS A 466 17.86 15.92 17.23
CA LYS A 466 17.92 17.37 16.98
C LYS A 466 19.22 17.78 16.26
N SER A 467 20.34 17.24 16.72
CA SER A 467 21.64 17.44 16.07
C SER A 467 21.62 16.90 14.63
N LEU A 468 21.03 15.72 14.41
CA LEU A 468 20.87 15.15 13.08
C LEU A 468 19.98 16.02 12.17
N ALA A 469 18.86 16.55 12.66
CA ALA A 469 18.00 17.47 11.92
C ALA A 469 18.78 18.70 11.42
N THR A 470 19.66 19.24 12.26
CA THR A 470 20.57 20.34 11.87
C THR A 470 21.50 19.91 10.74
N GLN A 471 22.11 18.72 10.81
CA GLN A 471 22.99 18.21 9.76
C GLN A 471 22.24 17.97 8.44
N VAL A 472 21.03 17.42 8.48
CA VAL A 472 20.19 17.25 7.30
C VAL A 472 19.81 18.60 6.69
N ARG A 473 19.48 19.60 7.52
CA ARG A 473 19.18 20.97 7.07
C ARG A 473 20.36 21.60 6.32
N LEU A 474 21.61 21.34 6.74
CA LEU A 474 22.81 21.81 6.02
C LEU A 474 22.95 21.18 4.62
N ILE A 475 22.46 19.96 4.40
CA ILE A 475 22.52 19.28 3.10
C ILE A 475 21.39 19.75 2.18
N LEU A 476 20.16 19.71 2.69
CA LEU A 476 18.92 19.88 1.92
C LEU A 476 18.41 21.33 1.85
N GLY A 477 18.94 22.21 2.70
CA GLY A 477 18.53 23.60 2.75
C GLY A 477 17.15 23.83 3.37
N PRO A 478 16.66 25.09 3.33
CA PRO A 478 15.44 25.49 4.04
C PRO A 478 14.13 25.09 3.35
N GLN A 479 14.19 24.67 2.09
CA GLN A 479 12.99 24.38 1.28
C GLN A 479 12.38 23.01 1.59
N VAL A 480 13.22 21.99 1.82
CA VAL A 480 12.75 20.63 2.12
C VAL A 480 12.17 20.58 3.52
N LYS A 481 10.98 19.99 3.68
CA LYS A 481 10.34 19.83 4.99
C LYS A 481 10.93 18.64 5.73
N ILE A 482 11.41 18.85 6.94
CA ILE A 482 12.08 17.81 7.74
C ILE A 482 11.15 17.38 8.87
N GLY A 483 10.97 16.07 9.05
CA GLY A 483 10.18 15.51 10.15
C GLY A 483 10.81 14.25 10.73
N TYR A 484 10.24 13.79 11.84
CA TYR A 484 10.48 12.47 12.43
C TYR A 484 9.12 11.76 12.53
N ALA A 485 9.06 10.48 12.15
CA ALA A 485 7.82 9.70 12.16
C ALA A 485 7.75 8.83 13.41
N ALA A 486 7.19 9.36 14.49
CA ALA A 486 7.08 8.63 15.75
C ALA A 486 6.04 7.50 15.65
N ASP A 487 6.26 6.38 16.34
CA ASP A 487 5.23 5.37 16.52
C ASP A 487 4.01 5.99 17.25
N TRP A 488 2.80 5.48 16.98
CA TRP A 488 1.59 5.95 17.63
C TRP A 488 1.59 5.81 19.16
N THR A 489 2.54 5.08 19.76
CA THR A 489 2.76 4.98 21.20
C THR A 489 3.96 5.79 21.73
N GLU A 490 4.67 6.50 20.85
CA GLU A 490 5.94 7.20 21.15
C GLU A 490 5.78 8.73 21.27
N TYR A 491 4.84 9.31 20.51
CA TYR A 491 4.81 10.75 20.23
C TYR A 491 4.49 11.66 21.43
N GLY A 492 3.76 11.14 22.42
CA GLY A 492 3.08 11.91 23.47
C GLY A 492 3.62 11.68 24.88
N GLY A 493 2.71 11.70 25.86
CA GLY A 493 3.04 11.50 27.27
C GLY A 493 3.60 10.09 27.53
N TYR A 494 4.73 10.02 28.23
CA TYR A 494 5.43 8.79 28.55
C TYR A 494 5.61 8.65 30.07
N ASN A 495 5.21 7.49 30.62
CA ASN A 495 5.53 7.10 31.99
C ASN A 495 6.70 6.10 31.98
N PRO A 496 7.90 6.50 32.46
CA PRO A 496 9.02 5.58 32.57
C PRO A 496 8.67 4.39 33.49
N PRO A 497 8.97 3.14 33.10
CA PRO A 497 8.70 1.97 33.93
C PRO A 497 9.26 2.10 35.35
N GLY A 498 8.42 1.83 36.34
CA GLY A 498 8.78 1.93 37.76
C GLY A 498 8.88 3.35 38.31
N SER A 499 8.47 4.37 37.54
CA SER A 499 8.41 5.77 37.98
C SER A 499 6.98 6.29 38.08
N GLN A 500 6.79 7.33 38.88
CA GLN A 500 5.57 8.16 38.88
C GLN A 500 5.72 9.42 38.00
N ASP A 501 6.81 9.49 37.22
CA ASP A 501 7.05 10.62 36.32
C ASP A 501 6.10 10.58 35.11
N LEU A 502 5.75 11.75 34.59
CA LEU A 502 5.17 11.95 33.27
C LEU A 502 6.16 12.80 32.48
N CYS A 503 6.67 12.26 31.38
CA CYS A 503 7.62 12.94 30.50
C CYS A 503 7.01 13.18 29.13
N PHE A 504 7.54 14.16 28.39
CA PHE A 504 7.26 14.32 26.95
C PHE A 504 8.59 14.27 26.17
N PRO A 505 9.16 13.07 25.95
CA PRO A 505 10.54 12.94 25.47
C PRO A 505 10.80 13.67 24.16
N LEU A 506 9.82 13.68 23.25
CA LEU A 506 9.97 14.24 21.91
C LEU A 506 9.63 15.74 21.80
N ASP A 507 9.06 16.37 22.83
CA ASP A 507 8.73 17.81 22.80
C ASP A 507 9.94 18.70 22.43
N PRO A 508 11.17 18.45 22.93
CA PRO A 508 12.34 19.22 22.51
C PRO A 508 12.69 19.09 21.03
N LEU A 509 12.36 17.96 20.39
CA LEU A 509 12.52 17.75 18.94
C LEU A 509 11.37 18.41 18.18
N TRP A 510 10.14 18.25 18.64
CA TRP A 510 8.96 18.90 18.09
C TRP A 510 9.00 20.42 18.20
N ALA A 511 9.70 20.99 19.17
CA ALA A 511 9.94 22.43 19.27
C ALA A 511 11.12 22.92 18.43
N ASP A 512 11.99 22.03 17.93
CA ASP A 512 13.20 22.42 17.20
C ASP A 512 12.85 23.10 15.87
N PRO A 513 13.44 24.27 15.54
CA PRO A 513 13.12 24.99 14.30
C PRO A 513 13.53 24.24 13.03
N ASN A 514 14.40 23.23 13.11
CA ASN A 514 14.75 22.41 11.96
C ASN A 514 13.70 21.34 11.65
N ILE A 515 12.75 21.07 12.54
CA ILE A 515 11.62 20.17 12.30
C ILE A 515 10.43 21.00 11.82
N ASP A 516 9.85 20.66 10.67
CA ASP A 516 8.74 21.40 10.07
C ASP A 516 7.36 20.85 10.45
N PHE A 517 7.28 19.56 10.75
CA PHE A 517 6.03 18.85 11.06
C PHE A 517 6.24 17.71 12.06
N ILE A 518 5.16 17.30 12.72
CA ILE A 518 5.12 16.09 13.56
C ILE A 518 4.70 14.93 12.66
N GLY A 519 5.58 13.96 12.44
CA GLY A 519 5.23 12.74 11.71
C GLY A 519 4.78 11.66 12.68
N LEU A 520 3.71 10.92 12.34
CA LEU A 520 3.21 9.80 13.13
C LEU A 520 2.95 8.57 12.24
N ASP A 521 3.50 7.42 12.61
CA ASP A 521 3.11 6.12 12.06
C ASP A 521 1.89 5.63 12.85
N TRP A 522 0.69 5.86 12.29
CA TRP A 522 -0.58 5.94 13.02
C TRP A 522 -1.40 4.64 12.93
N TYR A 523 -1.22 3.77 13.93
CA TYR A 523 -1.86 2.45 13.99
C TYR A 523 -2.69 2.16 15.27
N PRO A 524 -3.44 3.11 15.85
CA PRO A 524 -4.23 2.82 17.04
C PRO A 524 -5.46 1.93 16.76
N PRO A 525 -5.89 1.09 17.71
CA PRO A 525 -7.13 0.32 17.59
C PRO A 525 -8.34 1.23 17.34
N LEU A 526 -9.18 0.90 16.35
CA LEU A 526 -10.49 1.54 16.16
C LEU A 526 -11.62 0.72 16.77
N THR A 527 -11.40 -0.57 16.97
CA THR A 527 -12.40 -1.49 17.51
C THR A 527 -11.81 -2.33 18.63
N ASP A 528 -12.69 -2.94 19.42
CA ASP A 528 -12.35 -3.95 20.42
C ASP A 528 -13.31 -5.14 20.27
N ARG A 529 -13.53 -5.55 19.02
CA ARG A 529 -14.53 -6.57 18.65
C ARG A 529 -14.12 -7.97 19.11
N ARG A 530 -15.10 -8.80 19.43
CA ARG A 530 -14.99 -10.21 19.82
C ARG A 530 -15.79 -11.09 18.85
N ALA A 531 -15.73 -12.41 19.05
CA ALA A 531 -16.55 -13.34 18.29
C ALA A 531 -18.04 -13.12 18.61
N GLY A 532 -18.90 -13.07 17.59
CA GLY A 532 -20.33 -12.80 17.73
C GLY A 532 -20.72 -11.32 17.64
N ASP A 533 -19.76 -10.40 17.79
CA ASP A 533 -20.03 -8.97 17.60
C ASP A 533 -20.38 -8.65 16.14
N PRO A 534 -21.31 -7.72 15.90
CA PRO A 534 -21.66 -7.30 14.54
C PRO A 534 -20.43 -6.78 13.79
N LYS A 535 -20.44 -6.89 12.46
CA LYS A 535 -19.46 -6.19 11.62
C LYS A 535 -19.61 -4.68 11.82
N PRO A 536 -18.52 -3.92 11.92
CA PRO A 536 -18.59 -2.49 12.13
C PRO A 536 -19.14 -1.83 10.88
N ASP A 537 -19.91 -0.77 11.07
CA ASP A 537 -20.24 0.17 10.02
C ASP A 537 -19.29 1.38 10.06
N LEU A 538 -19.50 2.32 9.14
CA LEU A 538 -18.70 3.53 9.04
C LEU A 538 -18.80 4.39 10.32
N ALA A 539 -19.97 4.44 10.96
CA ALA A 539 -20.18 5.25 12.16
C ALA A 539 -19.43 4.68 13.36
N ALA A 540 -19.48 3.36 13.55
CA ALA A 540 -18.76 2.65 14.60
C ALA A 540 -17.24 2.82 14.47
N LEU A 541 -16.68 2.71 13.25
CA LEU A 541 -15.25 2.93 13.03
C LEU A 541 -14.84 4.38 13.27
N ARG A 542 -15.66 5.36 12.87
CA ARG A 542 -15.40 6.78 13.13
C ARG A 542 -15.43 7.10 14.63
N ALA A 543 -16.41 6.56 15.37
CA ALA A 543 -16.47 6.71 16.82
C ALA A 543 -15.22 6.12 17.50
N GLY A 544 -14.64 5.07 16.92
CA GLY A 544 -13.39 4.48 17.36
C GLY A 544 -12.14 5.30 17.08
N ILE A 545 -12.16 6.45 16.40
CA ILE A 545 -10.94 7.23 16.13
C ILE A 545 -10.50 8.01 17.37
N GLU A 546 -11.42 8.74 17.99
CA GLU A 546 -11.24 9.46 19.27
C GLU A 546 -12.07 8.79 20.38
N GLY A 547 -11.98 7.45 20.49
CA GLY A 547 -12.71 6.63 21.45
C GLY A 547 -12.17 5.19 21.56
N GLY A 548 -12.68 4.40 22.49
CA GLY A 548 -12.32 2.98 22.69
C GLY A 548 -10.98 2.73 23.38
N GLU A 549 -10.31 1.62 23.04
CA GLU A 549 -9.02 1.25 23.63
C GLU A 549 -7.95 2.32 23.31
N GLY A 550 -7.24 2.78 24.33
CA GLY A 550 -6.23 3.85 24.22
C GLY A 550 -6.79 5.27 24.31
N PHE A 551 -8.11 5.44 24.47
CA PHE A 551 -8.77 6.73 24.68
C PHE A 551 -9.70 6.70 25.90
N ASP A 552 -10.69 5.80 25.89
CA ASP A 552 -11.65 5.64 26.99
C ASP A 552 -11.13 4.67 28.05
N PHE A 553 -10.50 3.58 27.61
CA PHE A 553 -10.02 2.50 28.47
C PHE A 553 -8.72 1.88 27.96
N TYR A 554 -8.08 1.09 28.83
CA TYR A 554 -6.97 0.21 28.48
C TYR A 554 -7.14 -1.15 29.17
N TYR A 555 -6.35 -2.13 28.73
CA TYR A 555 -6.22 -3.43 29.41
C TYR A 555 -4.91 -3.45 30.19
N ALA A 556 -4.98 -3.68 31.51
CA ALA A 556 -3.79 -3.71 32.37
C ALA A 556 -2.93 -4.95 32.16
N SER A 557 -3.52 -6.02 31.65
CA SER A 557 -2.85 -7.28 31.33
C SER A 557 -3.52 -7.99 30.16
N GLU A 558 -2.84 -9.00 29.60
CA GLU A 558 -3.47 -9.87 28.60
C GLU A 558 -4.63 -10.68 29.20
N ALA A 559 -4.54 -11.06 30.48
CA ALA A 559 -5.65 -11.73 31.17
C ALA A 559 -6.90 -10.83 31.24
N ASP A 560 -6.73 -9.53 31.51
CA ASP A 560 -7.82 -8.56 31.48
C ASP A 560 -8.41 -8.38 30.08
N ARG A 561 -7.57 -8.39 29.05
CA ARG A 561 -8.02 -8.35 27.65
C ARG A 561 -8.91 -9.54 27.31
N LEU A 562 -8.48 -10.75 27.69
CA LEU A 562 -9.23 -11.99 27.48
C LEU A 562 -10.54 -12.01 28.27
N ALA A 563 -10.54 -11.50 29.50
CA ALA A 563 -11.71 -11.42 30.37
C ALA A 563 -12.64 -10.23 30.04
N HIS A 564 -12.24 -9.36 29.10
CA HIS A 564 -12.94 -8.11 28.76
C HIS A 564 -12.99 -7.08 29.92
N ASN A 565 -12.03 -7.14 30.83
CA ASN A 565 -11.91 -6.23 31.99
C ASN A 565 -11.23 -4.91 31.56
N ARG A 566 -12.04 -3.91 31.24
CA ARG A 566 -11.57 -2.59 30.80
C ARG A 566 -11.31 -1.66 31.98
N ALA A 567 -10.11 -1.08 32.06
CA ALA A 567 -9.79 -0.05 33.05
C ALA A 567 -9.93 1.35 32.42
N PRO A 568 -10.65 2.30 33.05
CA PRO A 568 -10.83 3.64 32.50
C PRO A 568 -9.51 4.42 32.51
N ILE A 569 -9.29 5.25 31.49
CA ILE A 569 -8.15 6.18 31.45
C ILE A 569 -8.55 7.47 32.16
N THR A 570 -7.97 7.72 33.33
CA THR A 570 -8.23 8.91 34.15
C THR A 570 -6.93 9.50 34.68
N ASP A 571 -6.97 10.76 35.11
CA ASP A 571 -5.80 11.46 35.63
C ASP A 571 -5.96 11.95 37.08
N GLY A 572 -7.11 11.64 37.70
CA GLY A 572 -7.41 11.96 39.09
C GLY A 572 -7.18 13.44 39.42
N ALA A 573 -6.08 13.72 40.12
CA ALA A 573 -5.76 15.00 40.74
C ALA A 573 -5.71 16.20 39.79
N TYR A 574 -5.22 16.02 38.56
CA TYR A 574 -5.06 17.14 37.61
C TYR A 574 -6.14 17.21 36.53
N GLN A 575 -7.01 16.20 36.44
CA GLN A 575 -8.11 16.13 35.46
C GLN A 575 -7.66 16.30 33.99
N GLU A 576 -6.44 15.85 33.67
CA GLU A 576 -5.88 15.86 32.31
C GLU A 576 -5.74 14.43 31.76
N PRO A 577 -6.84 13.67 31.55
CA PRO A 577 -6.75 12.27 31.10
C PRO A 577 -6.01 12.11 29.78
N TRP A 578 -6.01 13.15 28.93
CA TRP A 578 -5.35 13.15 27.64
C TRP A 578 -3.84 12.85 27.71
N VAL A 579 -3.16 13.15 28.82
CA VAL A 579 -1.71 12.83 28.96
C VAL A 579 -1.45 11.32 29.02
N TRP A 580 -2.48 10.52 29.32
CA TRP A 580 -2.45 9.05 29.37
C TRP A 580 -3.18 8.40 28.18
N ARG A 581 -3.85 9.19 27.34
CA ARG A 581 -4.55 8.69 26.16
C ARG A 581 -3.62 8.68 24.96
N VAL A 582 -3.08 7.51 24.68
CA VAL A 582 -2.20 7.27 23.53
C VAL A 582 -2.83 7.61 22.17
N LYS A 583 -4.16 7.77 22.10
CA LYS A 583 -4.87 8.16 20.87
C LYS A 583 -5.22 9.64 20.75
N ASP A 584 -5.07 10.40 21.83
CA ASP A 584 -5.60 11.75 21.94
C ASP A 584 -4.65 12.79 21.29
N ILE A 585 -4.42 12.64 19.98
CA ILE A 585 -3.57 13.54 19.20
C ILE A 585 -4.11 14.96 19.15
N ARG A 586 -5.44 15.13 19.29
CA ARG A 586 -6.08 16.44 19.34
C ARG A 586 -5.69 17.20 20.60
N SER A 587 -5.79 16.58 21.77
CA SER A 587 -5.36 17.22 23.01
C SER A 587 -3.85 17.41 23.05
N PHE A 588 -3.06 16.42 22.64
CA PHE A 588 -1.60 16.60 22.49
C PHE A 588 -1.27 17.84 21.63
N TRP A 589 -1.91 17.98 20.47
CA TRP A 589 -1.60 19.09 19.58
C TRP A 589 -2.06 20.46 20.12
N SER A 590 -3.17 20.51 20.87
CA SER A 590 -3.82 21.76 21.27
C SER A 590 -3.50 22.24 22.68
N GLN A 591 -2.91 21.39 23.55
CA GLN A 591 -2.69 21.68 24.96
C GLN A 591 -1.23 22.05 25.25
N THR A 592 -1.03 22.86 26.29
CA THR A 592 0.30 23.12 26.85
C THR A 592 0.76 21.91 27.66
N HIS A 593 1.98 21.43 27.42
CA HIS A 593 2.50 20.24 28.07
C HIS A 593 3.25 20.57 29.36
N PHE A 594 2.95 19.84 30.42
CA PHE A 594 3.64 19.92 31.70
C PHE A 594 4.06 18.53 32.14
N GLU A 595 5.35 18.35 32.35
CA GLU A 595 5.87 17.11 32.93
C GLU A 595 5.49 16.99 34.40
N ARG A 596 5.59 15.76 34.91
CA ARG A 596 5.43 15.45 36.33
C ARG A 596 6.66 14.75 36.83
N GLN A 597 7.15 15.18 37.99
CA GLN A 597 8.24 14.53 38.69
C GLN A 597 7.70 13.92 39.98
N ALA A 598 7.87 12.60 40.15
CA ALA A 598 7.29 11.85 41.26
C ALA A 598 5.78 12.14 41.45
N GLY A 599 5.03 12.19 40.34
CA GLY A 599 3.59 12.47 40.33
C GLY A 599 3.21 13.95 40.47
N GLN A 600 4.14 14.86 40.78
CA GLN A 600 3.86 16.28 40.93
C GLN A 600 4.08 17.05 39.63
N ARG A 601 3.06 17.76 39.15
CA ARG A 601 3.12 18.64 37.98
C ARG A 601 4.11 19.78 38.19
N LEU A 602 5.03 19.93 37.22
CA LEU A 602 5.97 21.05 37.17
C LEU A 602 5.25 22.36 36.81
N THR A 603 5.79 23.48 37.27
CA THR A 603 5.24 24.82 36.97
C THR A 603 5.67 25.37 35.61
N THR A 604 6.76 24.84 35.06
CA THR A 604 7.30 25.25 33.76
C THR A 604 6.85 24.23 32.72
N PRO A 605 6.22 24.68 31.62
CA PRO A 605 5.86 23.79 30.54
C PRO A 605 7.09 23.29 29.79
N THR A 606 6.93 22.23 29.01
CA THR A 606 7.95 21.80 28.06
C THR A 606 8.15 22.87 26.97
N PRO A 607 9.18 22.74 26.13
CA PRO A 607 9.35 23.63 24.97
C PRO A 607 8.25 23.55 23.90
N TRP A 608 7.30 22.62 24.01
CA TRP A 608 6.19 22.49 23.07
C TRP A 608 5.32 23.75 23.07
N VAL A 609 5.03 24.23 21.87
CA VAL A 609 4.08 25.32 21.64
C VAL A 609 2.83 24.70 21.02
N PRO A 610 1.65 24.79 21.67
CA PRO A 610 0.42 24.24 21.12
C PRO A 610 0.16 24.74 19.69
N GLN A 611 -0.27 23.84 18.82
CA GLN A 611 -0.67 24.14 17.43
C GLN A 611 0.48 24.62 16.51
N SER A 612 1.72 24.63 17.03
CA SER A 612 2.87 25.25 16.36
C SER A 612 3.39 24.50 15.15
N LYS A 613 3.00 23.24 14.94
CA LYS A 613 3.32 22.44 13.75
C LYS A 613 2.14 21.56 13.34
N PRO A 614 1.93 21.29 12.04
CA PRO A 614 0.95 20.32 11.60
C PRO A 614 1.42 18.89 11.94
N ILE A 615 0.46 17.99 12.09
CA ILE A 615 0.64 16.55 12.16
C ILE A 615 0.47 15.96 10.76
N ARG A 616 1.39 15.08 10.38
CA ARG A 616 1.35 14.27 9.17
C ARG A 616 1.29 12.80 9.60
N LEU A 617 0.34 12.03 9.06
CA LEU A 617 0.26 10.60 9.34
C LEU A 617 1.14 9.90 8.30
N MET A 618 2.39 9.65 8.69
CA MET A 618 3.44 9.12 7.82
C MET A 618 3.21 7.66 7.44
N GLU A 619 2.43 6.95 8.24
CA GLU A 619 1.80 5.69 7.89
C GLU A 619 0.38 5.62 8.47
N LEU A 620 -0.55 5.05 7.72
CA LEU A 620 -1.90 4.69 8.17
C LEU A 620 -2.34 3.46 7.40
N GLY A 621 -2.67 2.37 8.09
CA GLY A 621 -3.15 1.18 7.41
C GLY A 621 -3.77 0.17 8.34
N PHE A 622 -4.47 -0.80 7.74
CA PHE A 622 -5.12 -1.90 8.44
C PHE A 622 -4.79 -3.20 7.69
N PRO A 623 -4.54 -4.32 8.39
CA PRO A 623 -4.43 -5.62 7.73
C PRO A 623 -5.80 -6.05 7.18
N ALA A 624 -5.82 -6.72 6.02
CA ALA A 624 -7.06 -7.22 5.41
C ALA A 624 -7.47 -8.57 6.00
N VAL A 625 -7.77 -8.56 7.29
CA VAL A 625 -8.32 -9.70 8.03
C VAL A 625 -9.53 -9.27 8.84
N ASP A 626 -10.37 -10.23 9.22
CA ASP A 626 -11.46 -10.00 10.17
C ASP A 626 -10.91 -9.33 11.45
N LYS A 627 -11.59 -8.27 11.91
CA LYS A 627 -11.15 -7.51 13.09
C LYS A 627 -9.77 -6.87 12.91
N GLY A 628 -9.36 -6.57 11.68
CA GLY A 628 -8.14 -5.80 11.36
C GLY A 628 -8.00 -4.51 12.17
N ALA A 629 -9.13 -3.86 12.42
CA ALA A 629 -9.24 -2.63 13.20
C ALA A 629 -8.98 -2.79 14.72
N ASN A 630 -8.88 -4.01 15.25
CA ASN A 630 -8.54 -4.25 16.67
C ASN A 630 -7.07 -3.98 16.99
N ARG A 631 -6.16 -4.14 16.03
CA ARG A 631 -4.75 -3.79 16.17
C ARG A 631 -4.14 -3.54 14.79
N PRO A 632 -4.26 -2.33 14.27
CA PRO A 632 -3.85 -2.00 12.92
C PRO A 632 -2.36 -2.17 12.63
N SER A 633 -1.49 -2.15 13.65
CA SER A 633 -0.04 -2.28 13.50
C SER A 633 0.45 -3.71 13.19
N VAL A 634 -0.41 -4.73 13.31
CA VAL A 634 0.04 -6.13 13.21
C VAL A 634 0.30 -6.53 11.75
N PHE A 635 1.47 -7.13 11.52
CA PHE A 635 1.90 -7.58 10.21
C PHE A 635 2.04 -9.12 10.14
N PRO A 636 1.59 -9.78 9.06
CA PRO A 636 1.52 -11.24 8.99
C PRO A 636 2.81 -11.88 8.41
N ASP A 637 3.99 -11.46 8.87
CA ASP A 637 5.27 -12.04 8.41
C ASP A 637 5.80 -13.07 9.41
N PRO A 638 5.62 -14.38 9.18
CA PRO A 638 5.88 -15.43 10.17
C PRO A 638 7.35 -15.56 10.58
N LYS A 639 8.29 -14.97 9.83
CA LYS A 639 9.71 -14.97 10.24
C LYS A 639 9.98 -13.99 11.38
N SER A 640 9.18 -12.93 11.50
CA SER A 640 9.40 -11.85 12.47
C SER A 640 8.89 -12.20 13.86
N SER A 641 9.60 -11.74 14.89
CA SER A 641 9.12 -11.77 16.27
C SER A 641 7.92 -10.86 16.52
N GLU A 642 7.60 -9.96 15.59
CA GLU A 642 6.45 -9.05 15.67
C GLU A 642 5.25 -9.58 14.86
N ALA A 643 5.37 -10.78 14.28
CA ALA A 643 4.30 -11.43 13.55
C ALA A 643 3.08 -11.69 14.45
N GLY A 644 1.89 -11.57 13.89
CA GLY A 644 0.70 -11.99 14.60
C GLY A 644 -0.59 -11.77 13.82
N LEU A 645 -1.69 -11.87 14.57
CA LEU A 645 -3.00 -11.43 14.14
C LEU A 645 -3.51 -10.34 15.09
N PRO A 646 -4.38 -9.44 14.61
CA PRO A 646 -5.13 -8.57 15.50
C PRO A 646 -5.84 -9.38 16.60
N PRO A 647 -5.98 -8.84 17.83
CA PRO A 647 -6.66 -9.54 18.91
C PRO A 647 -8.01 -10.10 18.47
N PHE A 648 -8.25 -11.37 18.78
CA PHE A 648 -9.50 -12.09 18.49
C PHE A 648 -9.84 -12.27 17.00
N SER A 649 -8.97 -11.84 16.09
CA SER A 649 -9.04 -12.19 14.67
C SER A 649 -8.82 -13.69 14.49
N ASN A 650 -9.49 -14.30 13.52
CA ASN A 650 -9.20 -15.67 13.09
C ASN A 650 -8.35 -15.71 11.81
N GLY A 651 -7.93 -14.55 11.30
CA GLY A 651 -7.08 -14.42 10.12
C GLY A 651 -7.82 -14.57 8.79
N THR A 652 -9.16 -14.62 8.80
CA THR A 652 -9.95 -14.69 7.57
C THR A 652 -9.79 -13.39 6.79
N ARG A 653 -9.40 -13.47 5.52
CA ARG A 653 -9.23 -12.29 4.65
C ARG A 653 -10.53 -11.46 4.58
N ASP A 654 -10.44 -10.16 4.87
CA ASP A 654 -11.57 -9.21 4.77
C ASP A 654 -11.11 -7.87 4.17
N ASP A 655 -11.13 -7.78 2.84
CA ASP A 655 -10.78 -6.57 2.09
C ASP A 655 -11.80 -5.43 2.36
N GLY A 656 -13.05 -5.79 2.66
CA GLY A 656 -14.12 -4.84 2.91
C GLY A 656 -13.94 -4.08 4.22
N GLU A 657 -13.57 -4.79 5.29
CA GLU A 657 -13.27 -4.16 6.58
C GLU A 657 -12.02 -3.27 6.51
N GLN A 658 -10.96 -3.70 5.79
CA GLN A 658 -9.78 -2.87 5.53
C GLN A 658 -10.16 -1.54 4.85
N ARG A 659 -10.89 -1.61 3.73
CA ARG A 659 -11.32 -0.43 2.99
C ARG A 659 -12.21 0.48 3.84
N LEU A 660 -13.16 -0.10 4.57
CA LEU A 660 -14.08 0.67 5.41
C LEU A 660 -13.35 1.43 6.53
N ALA A 661 -12.33 0.81 7.14
CA ALA A 661 -11.50 1.46 8.16
C ALA A 661 -10.69 2.64 7.59
N LEU A 662 -10.11 2.47 6.40
CA LEU A 662 -9.41 3.56 5.70
C LEU A 662 -10.37 4.72 5.36
N GLU A 663 -11.54 4.41 4.80
CA GLU A 663 -12.57 5.40 4.50
C GLU A 663 -13.03 6.13 5.77
N ALA A 664 -13.22 5.40 6.89
CA ALA A 664 -13.57 5.98 8.18
C ALA A 664 -12.50 6.97 8.66
N SER A 665 -11.23 6.57 8.71
CA SER A 665 -10.12 7.41 9.16
C SER A 665 -9.92 8.66 8.31
N LEU A 666 -9.89 8.51 6.98
CA LEU A 666 -9.67 9.63 6.06
C LEU A 666 -10.81 10.64 6.12
N SER A 667 -12.05 10.17 6.02
CA SER A 667 -13.22 11.05 6.03
C SER A 667 -13.47 11.70 7.39
N TYR A 668 -13.09 11.04 8.49
CA TYR A 668 -13.16 11.63 9.81
C TYR A 668 -12.23 12.81 9.96
N TRP A 669 -10.94 12.65 9.64
CA TRP A 669 -9.98 13.75 9.77
C TRP A 669 -10.25 14.89 8.78
N GLN A 670 -10.75 14.57 7.58
CA GLN A 670 -11.22 15.59 6.63
C GLN A 670 -12.30 16.49 7.24
N ALA A 671 -13.23 15.93 8.04
CA ALA A 671 -14.34 16.68 8.63
C ALA A 671 -14.03 17.24 10.03
N ASN A 672 -13.12 16.63 10.79
CA ASN A 672 -12.96 16.88 12.22
C ASN A 672 -11.56 17.39 12.62
N SER A 673 -10.63 17.57 11.68
CA SER A 673 -9.33 18.16 12.01
C SER A 673 -9.51 19.62 12.45
N PRO A 674 -9.09 19.99 13.68
CA PRO A 674 -9.21 21.36 14.15
C PRO A 674 -8.28 22.30 13.37
N ILE A 675 -8.60 23.59 13.38
CA ILE A 675 -7.82 24.64 12.72
C ILE A 675 -6.97 25.38 13.75
N SER A 676 -5.70 25.60 13.40
CA SER A 676 -4.73 26.33 14.22
C SER A 676 -5.15 27.78 14.38
N THR A 677 -5.18 28.26 15.63
CA THR A 677 -5.41 29.68 15.93
C THR A 677 -4.17 30.53 15.67
N LEU A 678 -3.00 29.92 15.46
CA LEU A 678 -1.74 30.62 15.18
C LEU A 678 -1.62 31.06 13.72
N ASP A 679 -2.06 30.21 12.79
CA ASP A 679 -1.80 30.39 11.35
C ASP A 679 -2.89 29.83 10.41
N GLY A 680 -4.01 29.34 10.95
CA GLY A 680 -5.18 28.93 10.14
C GLY A 680 -5.03 27.60 9.39
N ARG A 681 -3.93 26.86 9.56
CA ARG A 681 -3.77 25.51 8.98
C ARG A 681 -4.53 24.45 9.78
N PRO A 682 -4.97 23.34 9.16
CA PRO A 682 -5.51 22.21 9.90
C PRO A 682 -4.41 21.50 10.72
N MET A 683 -4.80 20.90 11.85
CA MET A 683 -3.93 20.03 12.65
C MET A 683 -3.40 18.86 11.82
N ILE A 684 -4.28 18.10 11.16
CA ILE A 684 -3.89 17.04 10.24
C ILE A 684 -3.74 17.65 8.84
N ALA A 685 -2.55 17.55 8.27
CA ALA A 685 -2.33 17.84 6.86
C ALA A 685 -2.89 16.67 6.03
N LEU A 686 -4.09 16.85 5.48
CA LEU A 686 -4.89 15.78 4.87
C LEU A 686 -4.21 15.13 3.66
N GLU A 687 -3.44 15.90 2.91
CA GLU A 687 -2.64 15.42 1.79
C GLU A 687 -1.43 14.57 2.22
N HIS A 688 -1.04 14.68 3.50
CA HIS A 688 0.05 13.93 4.13
C HIS A 688 -0.46 12.84 5.08
N ILE A 689 -1.58 12.21 4.73
CA ILE A 689 -2.00 10.92 5.31
C ILE A 689 -1.56 9.84 4.32
N PHE A 690 -0.45 9.17 4.63
CA PHE A 690 0.16 8.18 3.75
C PHE A 690 -0.37 6.79 4.07
N LEU A 691 -1.10 6.21 3.12
CA LEU A 691 -1.65 4.87 3.29
C LEU A 691 -0.56 3.81 3.18
N TRP A 692 -0.43 2.97 4.20
CA TRP A 692 0.38 1.76 4.17
C TRP A 692 -0.48 0.62 3.60
N THR A 693 -0.20 0.06 2.42
CA THR A 693 0.95 0.39 1.55
C THR A 693 0.70 0.12 0.06
N TRP A 694 1.50 0.78 -0.80
CA TRP A 694 1.57 0.56 -2.24
C TRP A 694 2.93 -0.03 -2.63
N ASP A 695 2.96 -1.08 -3.45
CA ASP A 695 4.19 -1.81 -3.77
C ASP A 695 4.71 -1.44 -5.15
N ALA A 696 6.01 -1.17 -5.29
CA ALA A 696 6.66 -0.90 -6.58
C ALA A 696 6.61 -2.12 -7.52
N ARG A 697 6.41 -3.33 -6.99
CA ARG A 697 6.19 -4.53 -7.80
C ARG A 697 4.74 -4.54 -8.31
N PRO A 698 4.53 -4.67 -9.63
CA PRO A 698 3.23 -4.40 -10.23
C PRO A 698 2.23 -5.53 -9.97
N PHE A 699 1.02 -5.16 -9.56
CA PHE A 699 -0.13 -6.06 -9.54
C PHE A 699 -0.57 -6.45 -10.96
N PRO A 700 -0.93 -7.71 -11.25
CA PRO A 700 -1.05 -8.84 -10.32
C PRO A 700 0.21 -9.70 -10.19
N HIS A 701 1.31 -9.36 -10.88
CA HIS A 701 2.55 -10.16 -10.86
C HIS A 701 3.06 -10.31 -9.44
N PHE A 702 3.18 -9.22 -8.69
CA PHE A 702 3.16 -9.31 -7.23
C PHE A 702 1.69 -9.30 -6.77
N PRO A 703 1.25 -10.24 -5.92
CA PRO A 703 2.03 -11.27 -5.22
C PRO A 703 2.14 -12.66 -5.90
N GLN A 704 1.68 -12.83 -7.14
CA GLN A 704 1.56 -14.14 -7.79
C GLN A 704 2.88 -14.85 -8.13
N LEU A 705 3.95 -14.12 -8.46
CA LEU A 705 5.25 -14.70 -8.85
C LEU A 705 6.09 -15.08 -7.62
N GLN A 706 5.63 -16.04 -6.82
CA GLN A 706 6.29 -16.46 -5.57
C GLN A 706 7.69 -17.08 -5.77
N ALA A 707 7.99 -17.57 -6.98
CA ALA A 707 9.35 -18.01 -7.32
C ALA A 707 10.35 -16.85 -7.31
N VAL A 708 9.89 -15.65 -7.69
CA VAL A 708 10.67 -14.40 -7.72
C VAL A 708 10.68 -13.78 -6.32
N TRP A 709 9.51 -13.54 -5.72
CA TRP A 709 9.36 -12.83 -4.45
C TRP A 709 8.89 -13.76 -3.32
N GLY A 710 9.67 -13.85 -2.24
CA GLY A 710 9.38 -14.75 -1.11
C GLY A 710 8.27 -14.28 -0.18
N ASP A 711 7.90 -13.00 -0.24
CA ASP A 711 6.95 -12.33 0.64
C ASP A 711 5.53 -12.18 0.05
N GLY A 712 5.28 -12.75 -1.13
CA GLY A 712 3.97 -12.64 -1.80
C GLY A 712 2.80 -13.17 -0.96
N ALA A 713 3.02 -14.17 -0.11
CA ALA A 713 1.97 -14.72 0.77
C ALA A 713 1.41 -13.67 1.75
N HIS A 714 2.23 -12.71 2.18
CA HIS A 714 1.83 -11.69 3.17
C HIS A 714 0.84 -10.68 2.57
N ALA A 715 0.90 -10.46 1.25
CA ALA A 715 0.00 -9.55 0.55
C ALA A 715 -1.45 -10.06 0.47
N ALA A 716 -1.76 -11.28 0.92
CA ALA A 716 -3.14 -11.75 1.01
C ALA A 716 -3.89 -11.16 2.21
N THR A 717 -3.19 -10.94 3.33
CA THR A 717 -3.79 -10.56 4.63
C THR A 717 -3.15 -9.32 5.25
N GLY A 718 -2.00 -8.87 4.75
CA GLY A 718 -1.33 -7.65 5.18
C GLY A 718 -1.96 -6.39 4.60
N HIS A 719 -1.25 -5.27 4.71
CA HIS A 719 -1.77 -3.93 4.45
C HIS A 719 -1.84 -3.50 2.97
N TRP A 720 -1.24 -4.25 2.06
CA TRP A 720 -1.15 -3.92 0.62
C TRP A 720 -2.48 -3.49 0.00
N LEU A 721 -2.43 -2.38 -0.74
CA LEU A 721 -3.59 -1.81 -1.43
C LEU A 721 -3.64 -2.16 -2.92
N ALA A 722 -2.50 -2.44 -3.54
CA ALA A 722 -2.43 -2.78 -4.96
C ALA A 722 -3.29 -4.03 -5.25
N GLY A 723 -4.24 -3.90 -6.19
CA GLY A 723 -5.22 -4.95 -6.51
C GLY A 723 -6.46 -4.98 -5.59
N ARG A 724 -6.47 -4.27 -4.46
CA ARG A 724 -7.64 -4.15 -3.57
C ARG A 724 -8.29 -2.78 -3.67
N ALA A 725 -7.52 -1.71 -3.70
CA ALA A 725 -8.02 -0.33 -3.78
C ALA A 725 -8.91 -0.08 -5.00
N GLY A 726 -8.57 -0.70 -6.13
CA GLY A 726 -9.34 -0.63 -7.39
C GLY A 726 -10.49 -1.63 -7.52
N GLY A 727 -10.70 -2.54 -6.57
CA GLY A 727 -11.81 -3.50 -6.68
C GLY A 727 -13.16 -2.91 -6.30
N LEU A 728 -14.21 -3.71 -6.51
CA LEU A 728 -15.60 -3.29 -6.51
C LEU A 728 -16.34 -3.88 -5.30
N PRO A 729 -16.73 -3.04 -4.33
CA PRO A 729 -17.67 -3.44 -3.29
C PRO A 729 -18.99 -3.91 -3.92
N VAL A 730 -19.55 -5.02 -3.42
CA VAL A 730 -20.84 -5.55 -3.93
C VAL A 730 -21.96 -4.51 -3.76
N ARG A 731 -21.91 -3.69 -2.71
CA ARG A 731 -22.84 -2.57 -2.51
C ARG A 731 -22.76 -1.50 -3.61
N GLU A 732 -21.55 -1.15 -4.06
CA GLU A 732 -21.34 -0.18 -5.14
C GLU A 732 -21.88 -0.75 -6.45
N LEU A 733 -21.64 -2.05 -6.71
CA LEU A 733 -22.22 -2.75 -7.87
C LEU A 733 -23.76 -2.66 -7.87
N LEU A 734 -24.42 -3.02 -6.76
CA LEU A 734 -25.88 -2.99 -6.66
C LEU A 734 -26.42 -1.57 -6.85
N THR A 735 -25.76 -0.58 -6.25
CA THR A 735 -26.12 0.83 -6.45
C THR A 735 -25.98 1.25 -7.91
N GLY A 736 -24.89 0.87 -8.58
CA GLY A 736 -24.67 1.17 -9.98
C GLY A 736 -25.68 0.51 -10.93
N ILE A 737 -26.04 -0.74 -10.66
CA ILE A 737 -27.09 -1.45 -11.40
C ILE A 737 -28.45 -0.78 -11.16
N GLY A 738 -28.78 -0.48 -9.90
CA GLY A 738 -30.03 0.17 -9.54
C GLY A 738 -30.18 1.54 -10.19
N ALA A 739 -29.16 2.39 -10.12
CA ALA A 739 -29.14 3.70 -10.76
C ALA A 739 -29.36 3.59 -12.27
N ARG A 740 -28.74 2.60 -12.93
CA ARG A 740 -28.95 2.33 -14.36
C ARG A 740 -30.35 1.85 -14.69
N ALA A 741 -30.98 1.11 -13.78
CA ALA A 741 -32.38 0.70 -13.90
C ALA A 741 -33.38 1.82 -13.55
N GLY A 742 -32.89 3.02 -13.19
CA GLY A 742 -33.74 4.15 -12.78
C GLY A 742 -34.24 4.06 -11.34
N LEU A 743 -33.65 3.19 -10.51
CA LEU A 743 -33.99 3.08 -9.09
C LEU A 743 -33.30 4.20 -8.31
N THR A 744 -34.08 5.03 -7.63
CA THR A 744 -33.59 6.17 -6.84
C THR A 744 -33.57 5.91 -5.33
N ASN A 745 -34.27 4.86 -4.87
CA ASN A 745 -34.45 4.54 -3.44
C ASN A 745 -33.89 3.15 -3.07
N LEU A 746 -32.74 2.76 -3.64
CA LEU A 746 -32.09 1.50 -3.29
C LEU A 746 -31.24 1.67 -2.02
N THR A 747 -31.52 0.86 -0.99
CA THR A 747 -30.69 0.78 0.22
C THR A 747 -29.82 -0.48 0.15
N THR A 748 -28.51 -0.30 0.20
CA THR A 748 -27.50 -1.38 0.17
C THR A 748 -26.84 -1.60 1.54
N ASP A 749 -27.47 -1.10 2.61
CA ASP A 749 -26.97 -1.27 3.97
C ASP A 749 -27.01 -2.74 4.40
N GLY A 750 -25.98 -3.17 5.12
CA GLY A 750 -25.78 -4.58 5.48
C GLY A 750 -25.23 -5.46 4.35
N VAL A 751 -25.13 -4.97 3.11
CA VAL A 751 -24.45 -5.70 2.02
C VAL A 751 -22.95 -5.60 2.23
N SER A 752 -22.30 -6.75 2.29
CA SER A 752 -20.84 -6.89 2.37
C SER A 752 -20.33 -7.80 1.26
N GLY A 753 -19.04 -7.69 0.96
CA GLY A 753 -18.40 -8.47 -0.09
C GLY A 753 -17.68 -7.57 -1.09
N TYR A 754 -16.70 -8.18 -1.75
CA TYR A 754 -15.81 -7.52 -2.69
C TYR A 754 -15.61 -8.44 -3.89
N ILE A 755 -15.63 -7.87 -5.09
CA ILE A 755 -15.31 -8.57 -6.33
C ILE A 755 -14.33 -7.73 -7.15
N GLU A 756 -13.58 -8.36 -8.05
CA GLU A 756 -12.65 -7.62 -8.91
C GLU A 756 -13.40 -6.81 -9.98
N GLY A 757 -14.48 -7.36 -10.52
CA GLY A 757 -15.36 -6.70 -11.47
C GLY A 757 -16.54 -7.55 -11.89
N TYR A 758 -17.44 -6.94 -12.65
CA TYR A 758 -18.68 -7.53 -13.13
C TYR A 758 -18.93 -7.12 -14.59
N VAL A 759 -19.52 -8.01 -15.39
CA VAL A 759 -19.90 -7.79 -16.79
C VAL A 759 -21.35 -8.17 -17.00
#